data_AF-A0A8B6BUD9-F1
#
_entry.id   AF-A0A8B6BUD9-F1
#
_cell.length_a   1.000
_cell.length_b   1.000
_cell.length_c   1.000
_cell.angle_alpha   90.00
_cell.angle_beta   90.00
_cell.angle_gamma   90.00
#
_symmetry.space_group_name_H-M   'P 1'
#
loop_
_entity.id
_entity.type
_entity.pdbx_description
1 polymer ?
#
loop_
_entity_poly.entity_id
_entity_poly.type
_entity_poly.pdbx_seq_one_letter_code
_entity_poly.pdbx_strand_id
1 'polypeptide(L)'
;MANNYSNRAYEFTNEPKEKKTSSLKILVCGQLLGIIVFIIGFAAGLCIGIFVYNGNESKLAHTENCQNQRGTGRLEIKQSEQRVITTVTNDNPSPTNHDKKSLDNKGEVKNTDIEHTPTSAGSDEQTCKRCVWRNPILPSTKPNLFAPLSAEEMTLVHRTLVEFKIVDVDHGQELTFKSNFIGTMFLHPPNKREALQYLDDDGKFPGRYATAVVIRGNIDQKDYMQYKIGPLEGQSPDVKVTQLLKDGEVPYESRPYDNVEIGEIIFSILADLDKIAALLKDSFDINNVYEDVSIMPNGPHNDGSGRVSRFTIGLRGLGDKEFDFLNILPFTGRLSHSGQNTSDWFTYDFFYLNQGPFSNITELINVYNSGKLKYIKYPEGYKEYIIQETLPIRQVNSPSRPDSHYPGTSTYEPHGPRYTISGHVVNWMGWSFTVSTGQHRGPSIFDVRFKGERIIYENSLNEIALVYSADGSGQDNMVYLDSVYGLGEAKRAIPRVDCPFYASYLNSSGWNPRGLKASILPTFCIFEVNAQDPLWRHKGQDVEAGLNNNFLVARYPTQVGNYDYIIDFQFYLDGRVKTTASATGFIQGSFWNPSSDVQTPFGYKVANSLIGPIHDHTFGFKVDMDVAGKDNDFQLIHWKYGDVNRAMKNNKTDPSNYFFYNHTRYIEWDFVEKETGLKVDTENQKYWTIVNRNKKNKNGVNRGYRIIPMSTSSQNLPDDYPRMQELSFTKYHCAITKQKDEEQYLKPLYFPVDNKLFNDTSPSQLYLEDMLDGESIANEDIVTWLSVGFLHIPTSEDVPMTIKVESGFTLKPFNFFDRTATFDIPALAVFNNTVYDNAPVPDMCVSEPYPIQH
;
A
#
# COMPACT_ATOMS: atom_id res chain seq x y z
N MET A 1 -31.76 1.66 -45.18
CA MET A 1 -31.01 2.45 -46.19
C MET A 1 -29.72 2.93 -45.49
N ALA A 2 -28.57 2.24 -45.45
CA ALA A 2 -27.82 1.43 -46.41
C ALA A 2 -27.31 2.24 -47.63
N ASN A 3 -26.10 2.80 -47.51
CA ASN A 3 -25.08 2.98 -48.56
C ASN A 3 -23.83 3.61 -47.91
N ASN A 4 -22.73 2.86 -47.75
CA ASN A 4 -21.65 2.58 -48.73
C ASN A 4 -20.52 3.62 -48.66
N TYR A 5 -19.43 3.29 -47.96
CA TYR A 5 -18.07 3.68 -48.37
C TYR A 5 -17.12 2.51 -48.12
N SER A 6 -16.48 2.10 -49.21
CA SER A 6 -15.74 0.87 -49.43
C SER A 6 -14.23 1.03 -49.20
N ASN A 7 -13.65 -0.04 -48.67
CA ASN A 7 -12.27 -0.53 -48.78
C ASN A 7 -11.37 0.07 -49.87
N ARG A 8 -10.14 0.43 -49.49
CA ARG A 8 -8.96 0.43 -50.37
C ARG A 8 -7.92 -0.54 -49.80
N ALA A 9 -7.82 -1.71 -50.44
CA ALA A 9 -6.73 -2.66 -50.25
C ALA A 9 -5.74 -2.53 -51.43
N TYR A 10 -4.45 -2.71 -51.12
CA TYR A 10 -3.32 -2.57 -52.03
C TYR A 10 -3.30 -3.69 -53.09
N GLU A 11 -3.12 -3.33 -54.36
CA GLU A 11 -2.83 -4.25 -55.48
C GLU A 11 -1.31 -4.47 -55.60
N PHE A 12 -0.90 -5.74 -55.70
CA PHE A 12 0.42 -6.14 -56.18
C PHE A 12 0.27 -6.77 -57.56
N THR A 13 0.93 -6.20 -58.57
CA THR A 13 1.09 -6.78 -59.91
C THR A 13 2.30 -7.71 -59.94
N ASN A 14 2.10 -8.97 -60.31
CA ASN A 14 3.19 -9.90 -60.65
C ASN A 14 2.99 -10.43 -62.07
N GLU A 15 3.97 -10.17 -62.94
CA GLU A 15 4.10 -10.81 -64.26
C GLU A 15 4.81 -12.18 -64.17
N PRO A 16 4.62 -13.08 -65.17
CA PRO A 16 4.86 -14.50 -65.02
C PRO A 16 6.27 -14.93 -65.46
N LYS A 17 6.85 -15.94 -64.79
CA LYS A 17 7.96 -16.74 -65.31
C LYS A 17 7.64 -18.24 -65.30
N GLU A 18 8.16 -18.88 -66.33
CA GLU A 18 7.80 -20.19 -66.88
C GLU A 18 7.93 -21.38 -65.91
N LYS A 19 6.98 -22.33 -66.05
CA LYS A 19 6.95 -23.63 -65.38
C LYS A 19 7.95 -24.60 -66.03
N LYS A 20 8.90 -25.13 -65.24
CA LYS A 20 9.50 -26.45 -65.50
C LYS A 20 8.66 -27.51 -64.80
N THR A 21 8.06 -28.40 -65.57
CA THR A 21 7.30 -29.56 -65.09
C THR A 21 8.24 -30.63 -64.54
N SER A 22 8.34 -30.74 -63.21
CA SER A 22 8.86 -31.93 -62.53
C SER A 22 7.75 -32.98 -62.42
N SER A 23 8.09 -34.24 -62.71
CA SER A 23 7.09 -35.31 -62.86
C SER A 23 6.33 -35.59 -61.56
N LEU A 24 5.00 -35.66 -61.65
CA LEU A 24 4.05 -35.91 -60.56
C LEU A 24 4.41 -37.14 -59.71
N LYS A 25 5.18 -38.10 -60.25
CA LYS A 25 5.63 -39.32 -59.56
C LYS A 25 6.65 -39.04 -58.44
N ILE A 26 7.50 -38.01 -58.57
CA ILE A 26 8.48 -37.66 -57.53
C ILE A 26 7.79 -36.96 -56.35
N LEU A 27 6.77 -36.14 -56.63
CA LEU A 27 5.99 -35.46 -55.60
C LEU A 27 5.18 -36.47 -54.76
N VAL A 28 4.56 -37.46 -55.41
CA VAL A 28 3.78 -38.50 -54.73
C VAL A 28 4.68 -39.45 -53.91
N CYS A 29 5.86 -39.83 -54.42
CA CYS A 29 6.83 -40.60 -53.62
C CYS A 29 7.36 -39.81 -52.41
N GLY A 30 7.62 -38.51 -52.56
CA GLY A 30 8.04 -37.66 -51.45
C GLY A 30 6.96 -37.50 -50.37
N GLN A 31 5.69 -37.38 -50.78
CA GLN A 31 4.55 -37.31 -49.85
C GLN A 31 4.32 -38.64 -49.12
N LEU A 32 4.47 -39.79 -49.80
CA LEU A 32 4.37 -41.10 -49.15
C LEU A 32 5.53 -41.35 -48.17
N LEU A 33 6.75 -40.92 -48.50
CA LEU A 33 7.88 -41.00 -47.57
C LEU A 33 7.66 -40.09 -46.34
N GLY A 34 7.13 -38.89 -46.56
CA GLY A 34 6.77 -37.96 -45.48
C GLY A 34 5.70 -38.54 -44.54
N ILE A 35 4.69 -39.22 -45.07
CA ILE A 35 3.66 -39.90 -44.27
C ILE A 35 4.26 -41.06 -43.47
N ILE A 36 5.16 -41.86 -44.05
CA ILE A 36 5.82 -42.96 -43.33
C ILE A 36 6.71 -42.42 -42.20
N VAL A 37 7.50 -41.37 -42.46
CA VAL A 37 8.31 -40.70 -41.42
C VAL A 37 7.44 -40.10 -40.33
N PHE A 38 6.28 -39.53 -40.69
CA PHE A 38 5.33 -38.99 -39.72
C PHE A 38 4.70 -40.09 -38.85
N ILE A 39 4.33 -41.23 -39.43
CA ILE A 39 3.77 -42.37 -38.69
C ILE A 39 4.82 -42.98 -37.74
N ILE A 40 6.08 -43.12 -38.19
CA ILE A 40 7.17 -43.62 -37.35
C ILE A 40 7.48 -42.62 -36.22
N GLY A 41 7.53 -41.33 -36.52
CA GLY A 41 7.70 -40.27 -35.53
C GLY A 41 6.56 -40.20 -34.51
N PHE A 42 5.32 -40.42 -34.97
CA PHE A 42 4.13 -40.47 -34.10
C PHE A 42 4.13 -41.71 -33.20
N ALA A 43 4.50 -42.88 -33.73
CA ALA A 43 4.64 -44.11 -32.95
C ALA A 43 5.78 -44.02 -31.93
N ALA A 44 6.93 -43.46 -32.32
CA ALA A 44 8.05 -43.20 -31.40
C ALA A 44 7.66 -42.16 -30.33
N GLY A 45 6.95 -41.11 -30.70
CA GLY A 45 6.40 -40.12 -29.78
C GLY A 45 5.38 -40.71 -28.80
N LEU A 46 4.54 -41.66 -29.26
CA LEU A 46 3.61 -42.41 -28.40
C LEU A 46 4.35 -43.37 -27.46
N CYS A 47 5.37 -44.08 -27.93
CA CYS A 47 6.18 -44.95 -27.07
C CYS A 47 6.98 -44.16 -26.03
N ILE A 48 7.57 -43.03 -26.41
CA ILE A 48 8.26 -42.12 -25.47
C ILE A 48 7.24 -41.49 -24.52
N GLY A 49 6.07 -41.09 -25.03
CA GLY A 49 4.96 -40.57 -24.22
C GLY A 49 4.47 -41.58 -23.18
N ILE A 50 4.30 -42.85 -23.55
CA ILE A 50 3.92 -43.94 -22.63
C ILE A 50 5.05 -44.24 -21.63
N PHE A 51 6.31 -44.20 -22.05
CA PHE A 51 7.45 -44.43 -21.15
C PHE A 51 7.66 -43.29 -20.16
N VAL A 52 7.44 -42.04 -20.58
CA VAL A 52 7.45 -40.85 -19.73
C VAL A 52 6.22 -40.80 -18.82
N TYR A 53 5.04 -41.19 -19.31
CA TYR A 53 3.81 -41.30 -18.52
C TYR A 53 3.95 -42.36 -17.40
N ASN A 54 4.43 -43.56 -17.74
CA ASN A 54 4.65 -44.64 -16.75
C ASN A 54 5.83 -44.33 -15.80
N GLY A 55 6.85 -43.58 -16.25
CA GLY A 55 7.95 -43.12 -15.39
C GLY A 55 7.53 -42.02 -14.40
N ASN A 56 6.48 -41.26 -14.74
CA ASN A 56 5.90 -40.22 -13.88
C ASN A 56 4.79 -40.75 -12.96
N GLU A 57 4.14 -41.88 -13.27
CA GLU A 57 3.16 -42.50 -12.37
C GLU A 57 3.75 -42.85 -11.01
N SER A 58 5.03 -43.24 -10.89
CA SER A 58 5.63 -43.52 -9.58
C SER A 58 5.80 -42.26 -8.70
N LYS A 59 6.06 -41.09 -9.32
CA LYS A 59 6.16 -39.79 -8.62
C LYS A 59 4.78 -39.15 -8.38
N LEU A 60 3.85 -39.28 -9.32
CA LEU A 60 2.47 -38.80 -9.18
C LEU A 60 1.67 -39.65 -8.17
N ALA A 61 1.82 -40.98 -8.17
CA ALA A 61 1.20 -41.86 -7.17
C ALA A 61 1.77 -41.62 -5.76
N HIS A 62 3.06 -41.25 -5.65
CA HIS A 62 3.62 -40.81 -4.37
C HIS A 62 3.02 -39.47 -3.91
N THR A 63 2.75 -38.56 -4.85
CA THR A 63 2.10 -37.26 -4.58
C THR A 63 0.65 -37.42 -4.12
N GLU A 64 -0.13 -38.30 -4.76
CA GLU A 64 -1.48 -38.66 -4.33
C GLU A 64 -1.47 -39.36 -2.97
N ASN A 65 -0.52 -40.28 -2.70
CA ASN A 65 -0.41 -40.93 -1.39
C ASN A 65 -0.02 -39.97 -0.26
N CYS A 66 0.87 -39.00 -0.50
CA CYS A 66 1.21 -37.97 0.50
C CYS A 66 0.07 -36.95 0.69
N GLN A 67 -0.77 -36.68 -0.32
CA GLN A 67 -1.94 -35.79 -0.18
C GLN A 67 -3.16 -36.48 0.44
N ASN A 68 -3.40 -37.77 0.14
CA ASN A 68 -4.55 -38.54 0.65
C ASN A 68 -4.47 -38.87 2.15
N GLN A 69 -3.28 -38.83 2.77
CA GLN A 69 -3.15 -38.90 4.23
C GLN A 69 -3.76 -37.70 4.98
N ARG A 70 -4.18 -36.63 4.30
CA ARG A 70 -4.93 -35.51 4.89
C ARG A 70 -6.40 -35.84 5.21
N GLY A 71 -6.94 -36.96 4.73
CA GLY A 71 -8.38 -37.26 4.75
C GLY A 71 -8.97 -37.96 5.98
N THR A 72 -8.17 -38.36 6.98
CA THR A 72 -8.68 -39.20 8.11
C THR A 72 -8.65 -38.53 9.48
N GLY A 73 -8.23 -37.26 9.59
CA GLY A 73 -8.23 -36.51 10.85
C GLY A 73 -9.54 -35.77 11.10
N ARG A 74 -10.56 -36.45 11.63
CA ARG A 74 -11.79 -35.82 12.13
C ARG A 74 -11.46 -35.05 13.43
N LEU A 75 -11.23 -33.75 13.33
CA LEU A 75 -11.15 -32.84 14.48
C LEU A 75 -12.57 -32.58 15.01
N GLU A 76 -12.94 -33.22 16.11
CA GLU A 76 -14.05 -32.77 16.94
C GLU A 76 -13.66 -31.45 17.63
N ILE A 77 -14.16 -30.34 17.11
CA ILE A 77 -14.11 -29.04 17.78
C ILE A 77 -15.24 -29.03 18.81
N LYS A 78 -14.92 -29.13 20.09
CA LYS A 78 -15.84 -28.74 21.18
C LYS A 78 -16.06 -27.23 21.10
N GLN A 79 -17.21 -26.80 20.61
CA GLN A 79 -17.71 -25.44 20.80
C GLN A 79 -17.92 -25.19 22.30
N SER A 80 -17.17 -24.25 22.87
CA SER A 80 -17.52 -23.61 24.14
C SER A 80 -18.52 -22.50 23.84
N GLU A 81 -19.81 -22.75 24.05
CA GLU A 81 -20.83 -21.70 24.08
C GLU A 81 -20.61 -20.82 25.33
N GLN A 82 -20.08 -19.61 25.14
CA GLN A 82 -20.26 -18.51 26.08
C GLN A 82 -21.62 -17.86 25.78
N ARG A 83 -22.61 -18.15 26.65
CA ARG A 83 -23.92 -17.48 26.65
C ARG A 83 -23.77 -16.02 27.08
N VAL A 84 -24.27 -15.12 26.23
CA VAL A 84 -24.63 -13.75 26.58
C VAL A 84 -25.86 -13.77 27.49
N ILE A 85 -25.79 -12.99 28.57
CA ILE A 85 -26.86 -12.73 29.53
C ILE A 85 -27.81 -11.69 28.92
N THR A 86 -29.10 -11.99 28.89
CA THR A 86 -30.17 -10.97 28.95
C THR A 86 -31.30 -11.50 29.82
N THR A 87 -31.57 -10.76 30.88
CA THR A 87 -32.67 -10.90 31.85
C THR A 87 -34.04 -10.74 31.19
N VAL A 88 -35.06 -11.49 31.68
CA VAL A 88 -36.30 -10.95 32.31
C VAL A 88 -37.29 -12.08 32.72
N THR A 89 -37.52 -12.13 34.04
CA THR A 89 -38.72 -12.47 34.87
C THR A 89 -39.28 -13.89 35.08
N ASN A 90 -39.42 -14.17 36.41
CA ASN A 90 -40.44 -14.93 37.16
C ASN A 90 -40.42 -16.46 36.98
N ASP A 91 -40.39 -17.34 38.00
CA ASP A 91 -40.83 -17.31 39.40
C ASP A 91 -40.12 -18.39 40.26
N ASN A 92 -40.08 -18.19 41.58
CA ASN A 92 -39.62 -19.09 42.68
C ASN A 92 -40.49 -20.37 42.85
N PRO A 93 -40.17 -21.32 43.77
CA PRO A 93 -38.90 -21.75 44.36
C PRO A 93 -38.70 -23.31 44.40
N SER A 94 -37.49 -23.72 44.79
CA SER A 94 -37.02 -24.96 45.49
C SER A 94 -38.07 -25.90 46.13
N PRO A 95 -37.77 -27.21 46.47
CA PRO A 95 -36.46 -27.68 46.92
C PRO A 95 -36.04 -29.16 46.64
N THR A 96 -34.79 -29.46 47.04
CA THR A 96 -34.29 -30.67 47.74
C THR A 96 -33.88 -31.97 47.03
N ASN A 97 -32.58 -32.24 47.16
CA ASN A 97 -31.92 -33.40 47.81
C ASN A 97 -31.77 -34.79 47.15
N HIS A 98 -30.54 -35.27 47.39
CA HIS A 98 -30.07 -36.64 47.64
C HIS A 98 -29.67 -37.55 46.45
N ASP A 99 -28.38 -37.53 46.17
CA ASP A 99 -27.40 -38.58 46.52
C ASP A 99 -27.81 -40.08 46.51
N LYS A 100 -26.93 -40.85 45.84
CA LYS A 100 -26.51 -42.26 46.07
C LYS A 100 -27.14 -43.43 45.27
N LYS A 101 -26.22 -44.05 44.52
CA LYS A 101 -25.83 -45.47 44.46
C LYS A 101 -26.66 -46.51 43.67
N SER A 102 -25.94 -47.06 42.68
CA SER A 102 -25.56 -48.48 42.48
C SER A 102 -26.40 -49.41 41.61
N LEU A 103 -25.65 -50.15 40.76
CA LEU A 103 -25.85 -51.53 40.27
C LEU A 103 -27.05 -51.70 39.31
N ASP A 104 -27.00 -52.47 38.21
CA ASP A 104 -26.27 -53.71 37.97
C ASP A 104 -26.30 -54.13 36.48
N ASN A 105 -25.31 -54.96 36.13
CA ASN A 105 -25.32 -56.10 35.18
C ASN A 105 -25.64 -56.00 33.66
N LYS A 106 -24.56 -56.29 32.89
CA LYS A 106 -24.32 -57.44 31.98
C LYS A 106 -25.27 -57.77 30.81
N GLY A 107 -24.65 -57.85 29.64
CA GLY A 107 -25.03 -58.71 28.51
C GLY A 107 -23.95 -58.69 27.41
N GLU A 108 -23.13 -59.74 27.33
CA GLU A 108 -22.09 -59.99 26.32
C GLU A 108 -22.67 -60.27 24.92
N VAL A 109 -21.96 -59.84 23.86
CA VAL A 109 -21.88 -60.58 22.57
C VAL A 109 -20.46 -60.48 22.00
N LYS A 110 -20.00 -61.62 21.47
CA LYS A 110 -18.63 -62.03 21.18
C LYS A 110 -18.02 -61.50 19.87
N ASN A 111 -16.69 -61.37 19.90
CA ASN A 111 -15.74 -61.27 18.78
C ASN A 111 -15.85 -62.42 17.77
N THR A 112 -15.50 -62.11 16.51
CA THR A 112 -14.79 -63.02 15.62
C THR A 112 -13.64 -62.27 14.96
N ASP A 113 -12.42 -62.61 15.41
CA ASP A 113 -11.15 -62.25 14.79
C ASP A 113 -10.89 -63.11 13.55
N ILE A 114 -10.39 -62.50 12.47
CA ILE A 114 -9.71 -63.21 11.38
C ILE A 114 -8.29 -62.69 11.36
N GLU A 115 -7.35 -63.52 11.80
CA GLU A 115 -5.91 -63.32 11.64
C GLU A 115 -5.53 -63.49 10.15
N HIS A 116 -4.85 -62.49 9.59
CA HIS A 116 -3.96 -62.67 8.46
C HIS A 116 -2.55 -62.28 8.86
N THR A 117 -1.66 -63.27 8.88
CA THR A 117 -0.20 -63.13 9.02
C THR A 117 0.41 -62.59 7.70
N PRO A 118 1.56 -61.91 7.76
CA PRO A 118 1.99 -60.90 6.80
C PRO A 118 2.61 -61.50 5.54
N THR A 119 2.17 -61.04 4.37
CA THR A 119 2.94 -61.20 3.14
C THR A 119 3.85 -59.98 2.99
N SER A 120 5.16 -60.24 2.97
CA SER A 120 6.20 -59.27 2.71
C SER A 120 6.13 -58.80 1.24
N ALA A 121 5.30 -57.80 0.98
CA ALA A 121 5.51 -56.88 -0.13
C ALA A 121 6.46 -55.79 0.37
N GLY A 122 7.61 -55.63 -0.29
CA GLY A 122 8.62 -54.66 0.09
C GLY A 122 8.01 -53.28 0.28
N SER A 123 7.97 -52.82 1.53
CA SER A 123 7.71 -51.45 1.87
C SER A 123 8.95 -50.63 1.51
N ASP A 124 9.06 -50.25 0.24
CA ASP A 124 9.61 -48.91 -0.03
C ASP A 124 8.56 -47.92 0.46
N GLU A 125 8.43 -47.82 1.79
CA GLU A 125 7.76 -46.74 2.47
C GLU A 125 8.65 -45.52 2.23
N GLN A 126 8.49 -44.93 1.05
CA GLN A 126 9.12 -43.67 0.70
C GLN A 126 8.46 -42.63 1.62
N THR A 127 9.01 -42.52 2.82
CA THR A 127 8.54 -41.62 3.87
C THR A 127 8.54 -40.21 3.28
N CYS A 128 7.36 -39.59 3.20
CA CYS A 128 7.23 -38.23 2.70
C CYS A 128 8.14 -37.34 3.55
N LYS A 129 9.26 -36.87 2.99
CA LYS A 129 10.18 -36.00 3.74
C LYS A 129 9.43 -34.72 4.09
N ARG A 130 9.40 -34.36 5.37
CA ARG A 130 8.90 -33.04 5.78
C ARG A 130 9.83 -31.98 5.21
N CYS A 131 9.25 -30.89 4.71
CA CYS A 131 10.04 -29.76 4.25
C CYS A 131 10.91 -29.25 5.40
N VAL A 132 12.21 -29.09 5.15
CA VAL A 132 13.12 -28.53 6.14
C VAL A 132 12.80 -27.05 6.25
N TRP A 133 12.12 -26.67 7.32
CA TRP A 133 11.80 -25.28 7.58
C TRP A 133 12.91 -24.64 8.42
N ARG A 134 13.44 -23.52 7.94
CA ARG A 134 14.37 -22.67 8.69
C ARG A 134 13.58 -21.53 9.32
N ASN A 135 13.75 -21.30 10.62
CA ASN A 135 13.26 -20.08 11.24
C ASN A 135 14.04 -18.88 10.67
N PRO A 136 13.38 -17.95 9.95
CA PRO A 136 14.07 -16.78 9.42
C PRO A 136 14.47 -15.80 10.53
N ILE A 137 13.83 -15.86 11.69
CA ILE A 137 14.07 -14.93 12.81
C ILE A 137 15.32 -15.36 13.58
N LEU A 138 16.28 -14.46 13.64
CA LEU A 138 17.53 -14.57 14.38
C LEU A 138 17.48 -13.65 15.61
N PRO A 139 18.15 -14.01 16.72
CA PRO A 139 18.35 -13.09 17.83
C PRO A 139 19.01 -11.79 17.35
N SER A 140 18.58 -10.66 17.90
CA SER A 140 19.27 -9.38 17.69
C SER A 140 20.19 -9.11 18.88
N THR A 141 21.45 -8.80 18.60
CA THR A 141 22.47 -8.46 19.62
C THR A 141 22.94 -7.01 19.54
N LYS A 142 22.57 -6.28 18.47
CA LYS A 142 22.92 -4.87 18.27
C LYS A 142 21.65 -4.01 18.29
N PRO A 143 21.72 -2.79 18.86
CA PRO A 143 20.62 -1.82 18.73
C PRO A 143 20.34 -1.56 17.25
N ASN A 144 19.08 -1.70 16.84
CA ASN A 144 18.67 -1.32 15.49
C ASN A 144 18.39 0.18 15.48
N LEU A 145 19.18 0.93 14.70
CA LEU A 145 19.13 2.39 14.64
C LEU A 145 17.77 2.92 14.15
N PHE A 146 17.17 2.22 13.17
CA PHE A 146 15.97 2.68 12.48
C PHE A 146 14.70 1.89 12.84
N ALA A 147 14.80 0.90 13.73
CA ALA A 147 13.62 0.17 14.20
C ALA A 147 12.61 1.14 14.83
N PRO A 148 11.29 0.94 14.62
CA PRO A 148 10.25 1.68 15.31
C PRO A 148 10.47 1.71 16.82
N LEU A 149 9.88 2.68 17.51
CA LEU A 149 9.94 2.70 18.97
C LEU A 149 9.33 1.43 19.56
N SER A 150 9.95 0.89 20.60
CA SER A 150 9.37 -0.21 21.38
C SER A 150 8.27 0.31 22.32
N ALA A 151 7.41 -0.58 22.82
CA ALA A 151 6.39 -0.21 23.80
C ALA A 151 7.02 0.32 25.10
N GLU A 152 8.18 -0.22 25.49
CA GLU A 152 8.97 0.23 26.65
C GLU A 152 9.54 1.63 26.41
N GLU A 153 10.07 1.91 25.22
CA GLU A 153 10.54 3.23 24.83
C GLU A 153 9.40 4.26 24.86
N MET A 154 8.23 3.93 24.31
CA MET A 154 7.06 4.82 24.34
C MET A 154 6.56 5.08 25.76
N THR A 155 6.59 4.06 26.63
CA THR A 155 6.22 4.20 28.04
C THR A 155 7.22 5.11 28.79
N LEU A 156 8.52 4.97 28.49
CA LEU A 156 9.55 5.85 29.06
C LEU A 156 9.32 7.30 28.62
N VAL A 157 9.07 7.55 27.34
CA VAL A 157 8.80 8.90 26.81
C VAL A 157 7.58 9.53 27.50
N HIS A 158 6.46 8.81 27.60
CA HIS A 158 5.26 9.33 28.26
C HIS A 158 5.53 9.67 29.73
N ARG A 159 6.16 8.77 30.47
CA ARG A 159 6.54 9.02 31.87
C ARG A 159 7.44 10.24 32.01
N THR A 160 8.47 10.36 31.18
CA THR A 160 9.38 11.52 31.20
C THR A 160 8.62 12.82 30.95
N LEU A 161 7.69 12.85 29.99
CA LEU A 161 6.92 14.07 29.71
C LEU A 161 5.95 14.43 30.85
N VAL A 162 5.41 13.44 31.58
CA VAL A 162 4.64 13.65 32.81
C VAL A 162 5.52 14.20 33.94
N GLU A 163 6.71 13.64 34.16
CA GLU A 163 7.67 14.11 35.17
C GLU A 163 8.12 15.56 34.93
N PHE A 164 8.30 15.93 33.66
CA PHE A 164 8.61 17.30 33.23
C PHE A 164 7.39 18.24 33.24
N LYS A 165 6.19 17.74 33.57
CA LYS A 165 4.92 18.49 33.58
C LYS A 165 4.55 19.09 32.22
N ILE A 166 5.03 18.47 31.14
CA ILE A 166 4.64 18.82 29.76
C ILE A 166 3.32 18.15 29.41
N VAL A 167 3.13 16.91 29.89
CA VAL A 167 1.89 16.14 29.81
C VAL A 167 1.27 16.09 31.20
N ASP A 168 -0.04 16.28 31.31
CA ASP A 168 -0.77 16.30 32.59
C ASP A 168 -1.76 15.15 32.77
N VAL A 169 -1.81 14.24 31.80
CA VAL A 169 -2.63 13.03 31.82
C VAL A 169 -1.79 11.75 31.92
N ASP A 170 -2.13 10.92 32.90
CA ASP A 170 -1.51 9.61 33.12
C ASP A 170 -2.35 8.47 32.50
N HIS A 171 -1.75 7.29 32.38
CA HIS A 171 -2.36 6.09 31.80
C HIS A 171 -3.79 5.84 32.32
N GLY A 172 -4.74 5.73 31.39
CA GLY A 172 -6.14 5.41 31.70
C GLY A 172 -6.99 6.59 32.17
N GLN A 173 -6.44 7.80 32.26
CA GLN A 173 -7.24 9.01 32.48
C GLN A 173 -7.99 9.42 31.20
N GLU A 174 -9.13 10.08 31.39
CA GLU A 174 -9.95 10.60 30.29
C GLU A 174 -9.32 11.87 29.71
N LEU A 175 -9.21 11.91 28.38
CA LEU A 175 -8.72 13.08 27.66
C LEU A 175 -9.83 14.13 27.52
N THR A 176 -9.47 15.39 27.72
CA THR A 176 -10.36 16.54 27.47
C THR A 176 -9.63 17.57 26.62
N PHE A 177 -10.36 18.55 26.07
CA PHE A 177 -9.71 19.69 25.43
C PHE A 177 -8.77 20.46 26.35
N LYS A 178 -9.00 20.43 27.66
CA LYS A 178 -8.19 21.09 28.69
C LYS A 178 -7.09 20.19 29.25
N SER A 179 -6.66 19.19 28.49
CA SER A 179 -5.53 18.33 28.83
C SER A 179 -4.30 18.72 28.00
N ASN A 180 -3.12 18.47 28.55
CA ASN A 180 -1.87 18.43 27.81
C ASN A 180 -1.50 16.96 27.56
N PHE A 181 -1.56 16.51 26.32
CA PHE A 181 -1.43 15.08 26.01
C PHE A 181 -0.63 14.82 24.74
N ILE A 182 -0.07 13.61 24.64
CA ILE A 182 0.65 13.15 23.46
C ILE A 182 -0.36 12.71 22.40
N GLY A 183 -0.41 13.42 21.27
CA GLY A 183 -1.22 13.05 20.12
C GLY A 183 -0.60 11.88 19.36
N THR A 184 0.67 12.03 18.95
CA THR A 184 1.43 11.00 18.23
C THR A 184 2.84 10.88 18.78
N MET A 185 3.45 9.70 18.58
CA MET A 185 4.82 9.43 19.00
C MET A 185 5.49 8.48 18.02
N PHE A 186 6.70 8.81 17.57
CA PHE A 186 7.43 8.01 16.59
C PHE A 186 8.94 8.18 16.76
N LEU A 187 9.71 7.30 16.13
CA LEU A 187 11.18 7.37 16.14
C LEU A 187 11.62 8.71 15.55
N HIS A 188 12.45 9.45 16.29
CA HIS A 188 13.20 10.57 15.76
C HIS A 188 14.47 10.00 15.10
N PRO A 189 14.57 9.99 13.76
CA PRO A 189 15.75 9.44 13.11
C PRO A 189 17.00 10.22 13.55
N PRO A 190 18.15 9.54 13.69
CA PRO A 190 19.41 10.23 13.90
C PRO A 190 19.75 11.10 12.69
N ASN A 191 20.56 12.13 12.91
CA ASN A 191 21.15 12.91 11.82
C ASN A 191 21.91 11.98 10.86
N LYS A 192 21.76 12.17 9.54
CA LYS A 192 22.31 11.26 8.52
C LYS A 192 23.81 11.08 8.70
N ARG A 193 24.54 12.16 8.97
CA ARG A 193 25.99 12.13 9.23
C ARG A 193 26.37 11.19 10.39
N GLU A 194 25.66 11.26 11.50
CA GLU A 194 25.95 10.44 12.70
C GLU A 194 25.55 8.98 12.47
N ALA A 195 24.44 8.76 11.76
CA ALA A 195 24.03 7.43 11.33
C ALA A 195 25.09 6.78 10.44
N LEU A 196 25.58 7.48 9.41
CA LEU A 196 26.62 6.97 8.51
C LEU A 196 27.92 6.67 9.25
N GLN A 197 28.34 7.54 10.17
CA GLN A 197 29.51 7.27 11.02
C GLN A 197 29.37 5.96 11.81
N TYR A 198 28.20 5.71 12.40
CA TYR A 198 27.93 4.46 13.11
C TYR A 198 27.86 3.23 12.18
N LEU A 199 27.24 3.39 11.01
CA LEU A 199 26.95 2.30 10.09
C LEU A 199 28.15 1.87 9.25
N ASP A 200 29.07 2.80 8.95
CA ASP A 200 30.15 2.57 8.00
C ASP A 200 31.56 2.77 8.57
N ASP A 201 31.72 3.59 9.62
CA ASP A 201 33.03 4.05 10.11
C ASP A 201 33.34 3.64 11.58
N ASP A 202 32.71 2.57 12.08
CA ASP A 202 32.83 2.12 13.49
C ASP A 202 32.57 3.25 14.52
N GLY A 203 31.74 4.22 14.14
CA GLY A 203 31.35 5.35 14.98
C GLY A 203 30.58 4.91 16.22
N LYS A 204 30.42 5.84 17.17
CA LYS A 204 29.58 5.60 18.35
C LYS A 204 28.12 5.50 17.95
N PHE A 205 27.37 4.66 18.66
CA PHE A 205 25.92 4.63 18.53
C PHE A 205 25.36 6.03 18.86
N PRO A 206 24.61 6.68 17.95
CA PRO A 206 24.14 8.06 18.14
C PRO A 206 23.04 8.17 19.21
N GLY A 207 22.49 7.02 19.63
CA GLY A 207 21.39 6.91 20.58
C GLY A 207 20.03 6.88 19.89
N ARG A 208 19.01 6.42 20.62
CA ARG A 208 17.61 6.39 20.15
C ARG A 208 16.83 7.54 20.76
N TYR A 209 16.09 8.24 19.93
CA TYR A 209 15.27 9.37 20.32
C TYR A 209 13.86 9.19 19.78
N ALA A 210 12.88 9.73 20.50
CA ALA A 210 11.49 9.84 20.03
C ALA A 210 11.18 11.29 19.67
N THR A 211 10.36 11.49 18.65
CA THR A 211 9.59 12.71 18.49
C THR A 211 8.20 12.45 19.08
N ALA A 212 7.81 13.26 20.06
CA ALA A 212 6.45 13.28 20.59
C ALA A 212 5.76 14.59 20.17
N VAL A 213 4.60 14.46 19.55
CA VAL A 213 3.69 15.57 19.27
C VAL A 213 2.77 15.74 20.47
N VAL A 214 2.81 16.90 21.12
CA VAL A 214 2.02 17.20 22.31
C VAL A 214 1.03 18.31 21.99
N ILE A 215 -0.24 18.04 22.26
CA ILE A 215 -1.32 19.01 22.20
C ILE A 215 -1.46 19.63 23.59
N ARG A 216 -1.13 20.92 23.74
CA ARG A 216 -1.17 21.61 25.04
C ARG A 216 -2.45 22.43 25.18
N GLY A 217 -3.51 21.80 25.66
CA GLY A 217 -4.80 22.43 25.92
C GLY A 217 -4.93 23.11 27.28
N ASN A 218 -4.10 22.75 28.26
CA ASN A 218 -4.18 23.20 29.65
C ASN A 218 -3.17 24.30 29.99
N ILE A 219 -2.89 25.18 29.05
CA ILE A 219 -1.98 26.32 29.21
C ILE A 219 -2.65 27.61 28.74
N ASP A 220 -2.08 28.76 29.12
CA ASP A 220 -2.63 30.07 28.75
C ASP A 220 -2.63 30.25 27.22
N GLN A 221 -1.46 30.18 26.59
CA GLN A 221 -1.28 30.17 25.14
C GLN A 221 -1.23 28.73 24.62
N LYS A 222 -2.39 28.18 24.26
CA LYS A 222 -2.55 26.80 23.77
C LYS A 222 -1.88 26.63 22.42
N ASP A 223 -1.28 25.46 22.21
CA ASP A 223 -0.55 25.18 20.97
C ASP A 223 -0.39 23.68 20.67
N TYR A 224 0.19 23.46 19.50
CA TYR A 224 0.72 22.18 19.03
C TYR A 224 2.24 22.22 19.16
N MET A 225 2.83 21.24 19.84
CA MET A 225 4.26 21.19 20.11
C MET A 225 4.90 19.89 19.65
N GLN A 226 6.19 19.97 19.33
CA GLN A 226 7.03 18.80 19.10
C GLN A 226 8.22 18.80 20.06
N TYR A 227 8.49 17.65 20.63
CA TYR A 227 9.62 17.42 21.52
C TYR A 227 10.46 16.25 21.01
N LYS A 228 11.78 16.37 21.11
CA LYS A 228 12.75 15.28 20.98
C LYS A 228 13.11 14.76 22.36
N ILE A 229 12.88 13.47 22.60
CA ILE A 229 13.08 12.81 23.89
C ILE A 229 14.10 11.70 23.74
N GLY A 230 15.14 11.71 24.55
CA GLY A 230 16.15 10.65 24.60
C GLY A 230 17.48 11.11 25.22
N PRO A 231 18.50 10.25 25.24
CA PRO A 231 18.52 8.89 24.69
C PRO A 231 17.57 7.92 25.43
N LEU A 232 17.01 6.94 24.71
CA LEU A 232 16.00 6.00 25.24
C LEU A 232 16.56 4.62 25.63
N GLU A 233 17.77 4.30 25.20
CA GLU A 233 18.43 3.04 25.55
C GLU A 233 18.62 2.85 27.07
N GLY A 234 18.28 1.65 27.56
CA GLY A 234 18.68 1.16 28.89
C GLY A 234 18.03 1.85 30.09
N GLN A 235 16.90 2.54 29.94
CA GLN A 235 16.33 3.43 30.98
C GLN A 235 17.41 4.39 31.51
N SER A 236 18.13 5.03 30.60
CA SER A 236 19.16 6.00 30.95
C SER A 236 18.63 7.03 31.97
N PRO A 237 19.31 7.28 33.09
CA PRO A 237 18.90 8.31 34.04
C PRO A 237 19.01 9.74 33.45
N ASP A 238 19.62 9.88 32.26
CA ASP A 238 19.92 11.15 31.60
C ASP A 238 18.98 11.45 30.41
N VAL A 239 17.73 10.95 30.39
CA VAL A 239 16.76 11.31 29.34
C VAL A 239 16.56 12.82 29.32
N LYS A 240 16.79 13.43 28.15
CA LYS A 240 16.57 14.86 27.92
C LYS A 240 15.31 15.06 27.10
N VAL A 241 14.59 16.14 27.42
CA VAL A 241 13.49 16.65 26.62
C VAL A 241 13.96 17.94 25.94
N THR A 242 13.99 17.93 24.61
CA THR A 242 14.37 19.09 23.79
C THR A 242 13.17 19.56 23.00
N GLN A 243 12.84 20.83 23.11
CA GLN A 243 11.75 21.45 22.36
C GLN A 243 12.18 21.68 20.90
N LEU A 244 11.33 21.29 19.94
CA LEU A 244 11.58 21.43 18.50
C LEU A 244 10.82 22.60 17.86
N LEU A 245 9.75 23.07 18.49
CA LEU A 245 8.96 24.25 18.09
C LEU A 245 9.00 25.29 19.19
N LYS A 246 9.00 26.59 18.90
CA LYS A 246 8.85 27.64 19.93
C LYS A 246 7.43 27.60 20.51
N ASP A 247 7.27 28.05 21.76
CA ASP A 247 5.94 28.15 22.37
C ASP A 247 5.04 29.07 21.53
N GLY A 248 3.83 28.60 21.23
CA GLY A 248 2.87 29.31 20.39
C GLY A 248 3.25 29.41 18.91
N GLU A 249 4.34 28.77 18.45
CA GLU A 249 4.75 28.79 17.03
C GLU A 249 3.68 28.18 16.13
N VAL A 250 3.09 27.06 16.55
CA VAL A 250 1.99 26.40 15.86
C VAL A 250 0.73 26.52 16.73
N PRO A 251 -0.26 27.34 16.32
CA PRO A 251 -1.47 27.55 17.10
C PRO A 251 -2.23 26.26 17.39
N TYR A 252 -2.97 26.23 18.50
CA TYR A 252 -3.82 25.08 18.88
C TYR A 252 -4.82 24.68 17.78
N GLU A 253 -5.27 25.64 16.98
CA GLU A 253 -6.22 25.42 15.88
C GLU A 253 -5.59 24.73 14.65
N SER A 254 -4.26 24.63 14.58
CA SER A 254 -3.54 23.89 13.53
C SER A 254 -3.50 22.39 13.77
N ARG A 255 -3.82 21.91 14.98
CA ARG A 255 -3.70 20.48 15.31
C ARG A 255 -4.58 19.61 14.39
N PRO A 256 -4.11 18.40 14.03
CA PRO A 256 -4.98 17.38 13.45
C PRO A 256 -6.16 17.06 14.36
N TYR A 257 -7.20 16.43 13.83
CA TYR A 257 -8.28 15.93 14.68
C TYR A 257 -7.73 14.98 15.75
N ASP A 258 -8.29 15.09 16.94
CA ASP A 258 -8.11 14.11 18.00
C ASP A 258 -9.45 13.42 18.32
N ASN A 259 -9.38 12.33 19.09
CA ASN A 259 -10.56 11.54 19.43
C ASN A 259 -11.59 12.29 20.29
N VAL A 260 -11.17 13.32 21.05
CA VAL A 260 -12.08 14.15 21.85
C VAL A 260 -12.87 15.04 20.90
N GLU A 261 -12.18 15.71 19.98
CA GLU A 261 -12.79 16.57 18.98
C GLU A 261 -13.77 15.85 18.07
N ILE A 262 -13.38 14.71 17.49
CA ILE A 262 -14.26 13.94 16.61
C ILE A 262 -15.54 13.52 17.34
N GLY A 263 -15.43 13.11 18.61
CA GLY A 263 -16.59 12.74 19.42
C GLY A 263 -17.58 13.90 19.54
N GLU A 264 -17.10 15.07 19.95
CA GLU A 264 -17.93 16.27 20.15
C GLU A 264 -18.52 16.82 18.84
N ILE A 265 -17.77 16.76 17.74
CA ILE A 265 -18.27 17.09 16.38
C ILE A 265 -19.48 16.21 16.04
N ILE A 266 -19.34 14.89 16.20
CA ILE A 266 -20.40 13.93 15.89
C ILE A 266 -21.62 14.18 16.77
N PHE A 267 -21.45 14.36 18.09
CA PHE A 267 -22.56 14.64 19.00
C PHE A 267 -23.29 15.94 18.66
N SER A 268 -22.55 17.01 18.37
CA SER A 268 -23.12 18.32 18.02
C SER A 268 -23.98 18.24 16.76
N ILE A 269 -23.48 17.56 15.72
CA ILE A 269 -24.21 17.41 14.46
C ILE A 269 -25.44 16.52 14.66
N LEU A 270 -25.33 15.38 15.35
CA LEU A 270 -26.46 14.50 15.61
C LEU A 270 -27.58 15.19 16.40
N ALA A 271 -27.23 16.05 17.37
CA ALA A 271 -28.20 16.82 18.14
C ALA A 271 -29.00 17.82 17.29
N ASP A 272 -28.40 18.39 16.23
CA ASP A 272 -29.14 19.20 15.27
C ASP A 272 -29.98 18.36 14.31
N LEU A 273 -29.46 17.22 13.85
CA LEU A 273 -30.20 16.30 12.98
C LEU A 273 -31.43 15.70 13.65
N ASP A 274 -31.41 15.47 14.96
CA ASP A 274 -32.58 15.00 15.72
C ASP A 274 -33.77 15.98 15.62
N LYS A 275 -33.49 17.30 15.50
CA LYS A 275 -34.54 18.32 15.32
C LYS A 275 -35.27 18.22 13.98
N ILE A 276 -34.67 17.57 12.97
CA ILE A 276 -35.26 17.27 11.66
C ILE A 276 -35.61 15.79 11.50
N ALA A 277 -35.77 15.04 12.60
CA ALA A 277 -36.10 13.61 12.55
C ALA A 277 -37.34 13.30 11.67
N ALA A 278 -38.34 14.19 11.65
CA ALA A 278 -39.50 14.03 10.76
C ALA A 278 -39.12 14.07 9.27
N LEU A 279 -38.27 15.00 8.84
CA LEU A 279 -37.77 15.07 7.47
C LEU A 279 -36.92 13.84 7.12
N LEU A 280 -36.06 13.40 8.05
CA LEU A 280 -35.20 12.22 7.85
C LEU A 280 -36.00 10.93 7.78
N LYS A 281 -37.06 10.82 8.60
CA LYS A 281 -38.02 9.71 8.56
C LYS A 281 -38.78 9.69 7.24
N ASP A 282 -39.34 10.83 6.84
CA ASP A 282 -40.13 10.92 5.61
C ASP A 282 -39.29 10.74 4.35
N SER A 283 -37.99 11.10 4.41
CA SER A 283 -37.09 10.98 3.28
C SER A 283 -36.41 9.61 3.17
N PHE A 284 -35.89 9.10 4.27
CA PHE A 284 -34.91 8.00 4.28
C PHE A 284 -35.29 6.84 5.21
N ASP A 285 -36.50 6.88 5.79
CA ASP A 285 -36.98 5.90 6.75
C ASP A 285 -36.08 5.78 8.00
N ILE A 286 -35.47 6.88 8.43
CA ILE A 286 -34.66 6.97 9.65
C ILE A 286 -35.59 7.00 10.88
N ASN A 287 -35.46 6.01 11.76
CA ASN A 287 -36.26 5.88 12.99
C ASN A 287 -35.56 6.53 14.18
N ASN A 288 -34.23 6.37 14.26
CA ASN A 288 -33.41 6.89 15.33
C ASN A 288 -32.15 7.50 14.73
N VAL A 289 -32.00 8.82 14.82
CA VAL A 289 -30.87 9.54 14.24
C VAL A 289 -29.53 9.05 14.81
N TYR A 290 -29.47 8.74 16.11
CA TYR A 290 -28.24 8.31 16.76
C TYR A 290 -27.82 6.89 16.37
N GLU A 291 -28.75 6.05 15.93
CA GLU A 291 -28.49 4.66 15.53
C GLU A 291 -28.34 4.52 14.01
N ASP A 292 -29.16 5.24 13.23
CA ASP A 292 -29.29 5.08 11.78
C ASP A 292 -28.44 6.04 10.96
N VAL A 293 -27.86 7.10 11.55
CA VAL A 293 -27.11 8.12 10.80
C VAL A 293 -25.63 8.06 11.11
N SER A 294 -24.83 8.07 10.05
CA SER A 294 -23.39 8.25 10.10
C SER A 294 -22.99 9.67 9.73
N ILE A 295 -21.98 10.21 10.41
CA ILE A 295 -21.47 11.56 10.19
C ILE A 295 -20.05 11.43 9.68
N MET A 296 -19.79 12.05 8.54
CA MET A 296 -18.49 12.08 7.89
C MET A 296 -17.96 13.52 7.90
N PRO A 297 -17.23 13.91 8.95
CA PRO A 297 -16.58 15.20 8.97
C PRO A 297 -15.43 15.23 7.96
N ASN A 298 -15.33 16.33 7.23
CA ASN A 298 -14.22 16.65 6.33
C ASN A 298 -13.58 17.95 6.81
N GLY A 299 -12.29 17.90 7.11
CA GLY A 299 -11.54 18.97 7.72
C GLY A 299 -10.48 18.43 8.70
N PRO A 300 -10.06 19.23 9.69
CA PRO A 300 -10.45 20.63 9.92
C PRO A 300 -9.93 21.54 8.79
N HIS A 301 -10.67 22.61 8.52
CA HIS A 301 -10.27 23.69 7.62
C HIS A 301 -10.22 25.00 8.40
N ASN A 302 -9.46 25.98 7.89
CA ASN A 302 -9.65 27.37 8.28
C ASN A 302 -9.99 28.19 7.04
N ASP A 303 -11.19 28.75 7.01
CA ASP A 303 -11.69 29.59 5.90
C ASP A 303 -11.62 31.09 6.21
N GLY A 304 -10.83 31.47 7.23
CA GLY A 304 -10.73 32.84 7.74
C GLY A 304 -11.75 33.17 8.83
N SER A 305 -12.75 32.31 9.07
CA SER A 305 -13.72 32.45 10.17
C SER A 305 -13.35 31.67 11.44
N GLY A 306 -12.29 30.85 11.37
CA GLY A 306 -11.84 29.97 12.44
C GLY A 306 -11.76 28.51 11.99
N ARG A 307 -11.72 27.59 12.94
CA ARG A 307 -11.69 26.14 12.71
C ARG A 307 -13.09 25.62 12.34
N VAL A 308 -13.19 25.09 11.13
CA VAL A 308 -14.45 24.66 10.50
C VAL A 308 -14.32 23.26 9.95
N SER A 309 -15.38 22.46 10.09
CA SER A 309 -15.53 21.17 9.41
C SER A 309 -16.73 21.25 8.48
N ARG A 310 -16.56 20.73 7.27
CA ARG A 310 -17.72 20.33 6.45
C ARG A 310 -18.17 18.96 6.95
N PHE A 311 -19.43 18.62 6.77
CA PHE A 311 -19.87 17.25 7.01
C PHE A 311 -20.85 16.80 5.95
N THR A 312 -20.79 15.51 5.68
CA THR A 312 -21.78 14.76 4.90
C THR A 312 -22.35 13.70 5.83
N ILE A 313 -23.61 13.34 5.63
CA ILE A 313 -24.24 12.25 6.39
C ILE A 313 -24.55 11.06 5.49
N GLY A 314 -24.54 9.87 6.08
CA GLY A 314 -24.92 8.63 5.42
C GLY A 314 -25.86 7.80 6.29
N LEU A 315 -26.40 6.72 5.72
CA LEU A 315 -27.07 5.69 6.51
C LEU A 315 -26.02 4.81 7.20
N ARG A 316 -26.08 4.76 8.52
CA ARG A 316 -25.21 3.95 9.37
C ARG A 316 -25.60 2.49 9.32
N GLY A 317 -24.59 1.62 9.32
CA GLY A 317 -24.75 0.29 9.92
C GLY A 317 -25.61 -0.65 9.08
N LEU A 318 -25.45 -0.59 7.76
CA LEU A 318 -25.93 -1.61 6.84
C LEU A 318 -25.09 -2.92 6.93
N GLY A 319 -24.56 -3.25 8.12
CA GLY A 319 -23.72 -4.42 8.42
C GLY A 319 -22.48 -4.12 9.27
N ASP A 320 -21.79 -3.00 9.01
CA ASP A 320 -20.55 -2.50 9.66
C ASP A 320 -20.44 -0.97 9.43
N LYS A 321 -19.67 -0.25 10.26
CA LYS A 321 -19.48 1.21 10.17
C LYS A 321 -18.72 1.64 8.91
N GLU A 322 -17.92 0.76 8.33
CA GLU A 322 -17.13 1.06 7.12
C GLU A 322 -17.97 1.11 5.84
N PHE A 323 -19.23 0.63 5.86
CA PHE A 323 -20.14 0.71 4.71
C PHE A 323 -20.74 2.10 4.50
N ASP A 324 -20.60 2.98 5.49
CA ASP A 324 -21.26 4.28 5.51
C ASP A 324 -20.82 5.16 4.31
N PHE A 325 -19.64 4.90 3.72
CA PHE A 325 -19.07 5.64 2.58
C PHE A 325 -19.78 5.37 1.24
N LEU A 326 -20.54 4.28 1.14
CA LEU A 326 -21.37 3.96 -0.03
C LEU A 326 -22.82 4.46 0.12
N ASN A 327 -23.21 4.88 1.33
CA ASN A 327 -24.61 5.12 1.69
C ASN A 327 -24.89 6.60 1.95
N ILE A 328 -24.31 7.45 1.11
CA ILE A 328 -24.33 8.89 1.27
C ILE A 328 -25.72 9.46 1.01
N LEU A 329 -26.18 10.33 1.91
CA LEU A 329 -27.45 11.04 1.78
C LEU A 329 -27.21 12.44 1.19
N PRO A 330 -28.21 13.04 0.53
CA PRO A 330 -28.11 14.39 -0.04
C PRO A 330 -28.25 15.47 1.03
N PHE A 331 -27.51 15.33 2.12
CA PHE A 331 -27.53 16.25 3.24
C PHE A 331 -26.10 16.57 3.67
N THR A 332 -25.78 17.85 3.65
CA THR A 332 -24.47 18.37 4.03
C THR A 332 -24.64 19.62 4.87
N GLY A 333 -23.58 20.00 5.59
CA GLY A 333 -23.54 21.25 6.32
C GLY A 333 -22.13 21.60 6.76
N ARG A 334 -22.03 22.69 7.52
CA ARG A 334 -20.78 23.14 8.14
C ARG A 334 -20.95 23.19 9.64
N LEU A 335 -19.84 22.98 10.34
CA LEU A 335 -19.72 23.12 11.79
C LEU A 335 -18.58 24.09 12.07
N SER A 336 -18.84 25.15 12.83
CA SER A 336 -17.80 25.95 13.47
C SER A 336 -17.46 25.31 14.81
N HIS A 337 -16.20 24.96 15.01
CA HIS A 337 -15.73 24.24 16.20
C HIS A 337 -14.38 24.78 16.71
N SER A 338 -14.25 26.11 16.70
CA SER A 338 -13.06 26.79 17.24
C SER A 338 -13.02 26.73 18.76
N GLY A 339 -11.81 26.68 19.32
CA GLY A 339 -11.61 26.68 20.76
C GLY A 339 -12.11 25.43 21.47
N GLN A 340 -12.04 25.47 22.80
CA GLN A 340 -12.26 24.31 23.67
C GLN A 340 -13.67 24.24 24.28
N ASN A 341 -14.47 25.30 24.13
CA ASN A 341 -15.81 25.36 24.69
C ASN A 341 -16.84 24.89 23.65
N THR A 342 -17.27 23.64 23.77
CA THR A 342 -18.21 23.03 22.82
C THR A 342 -19.58 23.70 22.80
N SER A 343 -19.94 24.48 23.83
CA SER A 343 -21.19 25.28 23.83
C SER A 343 -21.15 26.48 22.87
N ASP A 344 -19.96 26.90 22.43
CA ASP A 344 -19.80 27.97 21.44
C ASP A 344 -19.83 27.42 20.00
N TRP A 345 -19.83 26.09 19.85
CA TRP A 345 -19.85 25.43 18.55
C TRP A 345 -21.26 25.47 17.97
N PHE A 346 -21.36 25.62 16.65
CA PHE A 346 -22.66 25.68 15.97
C PHE A 346 -22.57 25.20 14.53
N THR A 347 -23.65 24.59 14.08
CA THR A 347 -23.84 24.18 12.69
C THR A 347 -24.49 25.29 11.88
N TYR A 348 -24.13 25.39 10.60
CA TYR A 348 -24.64 26.40 9.68
C TYR A 348 -24.51 25.93 8.23
N ASP A 349 -25.06 26.71 7.29
CA ASP A 349 -25.03 26.44 5.84
C ASP A 349 -25.42 25.01 5.49
N PHE A 350 -26.61 24.62 5.92
CA PHE A 350 -27.18 23.31 5.60
C PHE A 350 -27.65 23.25 4.16
N PHE A 351 -27.46 22.10 3.52
CA PHE A 351 -27.99 21.81 2.20
C PHE A 351 -28.73 20.48 2.21
N TYR A 352 -29.86 20.45 1.50
CA TYR A 352 -30.62 19.23 1.29
C TYR A 352 -31.06 19.12 -0.17
N LEU A 353 -30.60 18.08 -0.89
CA LEU A 353 -30.80 17.93 -2.34
C LEU A 353 -30.43 19.19 -3.13
N ASN A 354 -29.27 19.77 -2.82
CA ASN A 354 -28.75 21.01 -3.41
C ASN A 354 -29.65 22.25 -3.18
N GLN A 355 -30.68 22.17 -2.32
CA GLN A 355 -31.41 23.34 -1.82
C GLN A 355 -30.67 23.91 -0.62
N GLY A 356 -30.44 25.23 -0.62
CA GLY A 356 -29.70 25.95 0.41
C GLY A 356 -28.80 27.05 -0.17
N PRO A 357 -27.86 27.60 0.61
CA PRO A 357 -27.64 27.29 2.02
C PRO A 357 -28.85 27.70 2.87
N PHE A 358 -29.28 26.83 3.78
CA PHE A 358 -30.14 27.21 4.90
C PHE A 358 -29.21 27.63 6.05
N SER A 359 -29.40 28.83 6.57
CA SER A 359 -28.46 29.46 7.50
C SER A 359 -28.27 28.63 8.78
N ASN A 360 -29.32 27.92 9.21
CA ASN A 360 -29.30 27.00 10.34
C ASN A 360 -30.42 25.94 10.20
N ILE A 361 -30.42 24.97 11.12
CA ILE A 361 -31.39 23.87 11.11
C ILE A 361 -32.84 24.34 11.27
N THR A 362 -33.09 25.45 11.96
CA THR A 362 -34.45 25.99 12.17
C THR A 362 -35.03 26.53 10.87
N GLU A 363 -34.23 27.18 10.03
CA GLU A 363 -34.65 27.63 8.71
C GLU A 363 -35.08 26.44 7.84
N LEU A 364 -34.28 25.37 7.83
CA LEU A 364 -34.61 24.13 7.10
C LEU A 364 -35.94 23.52 7.60
N ILE A 365 -36.15 23.43 8.91
CA ILE A 365 -37.40 22.96 9.52
C ILE A 365 -38.60 23.80 9.08
N ASN A 366 -38.45 25.13 9.06
CA ASN A 366 -39.52 26.04 8.66
C ASN A 366 -39.90 25.85 7.18
N VAL A 367 -38.90 25.69 6.31
CA VAL A 367 -39.13 25.43 4.88
C VAL A 367 -39.81 24.08 4.67
N TYR A 368 -39.39 23.04 5.41
CA TYR A 368 -40.02 21.73 5.43
C TYR A 368 -41.49 21.79 5.87
N ASN A 369 -41.77 22.37 7.04
CA ASN A 369 -43.11 22.48 7.61
C ASN A 369 -44.06 23.33 6.74
N SER A 370 -43.51 24.27 5.96
CA SER A 370 -44.30 25.07 5.00
C SER A 370 -44.68 24.31 3.72
N GLY A 371 -44.19 23.08 3.54
CA GLY A 371 -44.38 22.28 2.32
C GLY A 371 -43.59 22.78 1.11
N LYS A 372 -42.62 23.69 1.31
CA LYS A 372 -41.81 24.28 0.23
C LYS A 372 -40.52 23.50 -0.05
N LEU A 373 -40.05 22.69 0.90
CA LEU A 373 -38.87 21.86 0.71
C LEU A 373 -39.21 20.72 -0.24
N LYS A 374 -38.45 20.60 -1.34
CA LYS A 374 -38.52 19.40 -2.18
C LYS A 374 -37.71 18.30 -1.50
N TYR A 375 -38.30 17.12 -1.32
CA TYR A 375 -37.60 15.99 -0.76
C TYR A 375 -37.90 14.70 -1.48
N ILE A 376 -36.97 13.75 -1.38
CA ILE A 376 -37.13 12.42 -1.95
C ILE A 376 -37.61 11.47 -0.87
N LYS A 377 -38.32 10.42 -1.27
CA LYS A 377 -38.73 9.35 -0.37
C LYS A 377 -38.13 8.05 -0.84
N TYR A 378 -37.33 7.42 0.01
CA TYR A 378 -36.82 6.09 -0.23
C TYR A 378 -37.98 5.09 -0.29
N PRO A 379 -37.96 4.13 -1.23
CA PRO A 379 -38.94 3.05 -1.26
C PRO A 379 -38.96 2.28 0.06
N GLU A 380 -40.09 1.64 0.36
CA GLU A 380 -40.17 0.70 1.49
C GLU A 380 -39.17 -0.45 1.29
N GLY A 381 -38.44 -0.81 2.36
CA GLY A 381 -37.40 -1.85 2.31
C GLY A 381 -36.07 -1.43 1.67
N TYR A 382 -35.87 -0.14 1.39
CA TYR A 382 -34.67 0.35 0.70
C TYR A 382 -33.39 0.17 1.52
N LYS A 383 -33.45 0.30 2.86
CA LYS A 383 -32.31 0.05 3.75
C LYS A 383 -31.82 -1.40 3.62
N GLU A 384 -32.74 -2.37 3.67
CA GLU A 384 -32.45 -3.80 3.50
C GLU A 384 -31.91 -4.10 2.11
N TYR A 385 -32.43 -3.43 1.08
CA TYR A 385 -31.93 -3.55 -0.27
C TYR A 385 -30.46 -3.11 -0.39
N ILE A 386 -30.11 -1.93 0.14
CA ILE A 386 -28.73 -1.44 0.06
C ILE A 386 -27.77 -2.39 0.81
N ILE A 387 -28.16 -2.91 1.99
CA ILE A 387 -27.39 -3.93 2.72
C ILE A 387 -27.01 -5.10 1.79
N GLN A 388 -27.98 -5.62 1.04
CA GLN A 388 -27.75 -6.77 0.16
C GLN A 388 -26.81 -6.45 -1.00
N GLU A 389 -26.82 -5.22 -1.51
CA GLU A 389 -25.97 -4.80 -2.64
C GLU A 389 -24.54 -4.46 -2.21
N THR A 390 -24.35 -3.90 -1.01
CA THR A 390 -23.04 -3.37 -0.57
C THR A 390 -22.24 -4.35 0.27
N LEU A 391 -22.82 -5.46 0.73
CA LEU A 391 -22.08 -6.48 1.48
C LEU A 391 -21.07 -7.21 0.57
N PRO A 392 -19.78 -7.30 0.95
CA PRO A 392 -18.73 -7.93 0.16
C PRO A 392 -18.75 -9.45 0.36
N ILE A 393 -19.93 -10.03 0.16
CA ILE A 393 -20.18 -11.47 0.28
C ILE A 393 -20.50 -12.05 -1.08
N ARG A 394 -20.23 -13.34 -1.21
CA ARG A 394 -20.67 -14.09 -2.38
C ARG A 394 -22.20 -14.12 -2.43
N GLN A 395 -22.77 -13.66 -3.53
CA GLN A 395 -24.21 -13.79 -3.79
C GLN A 395 -24.57 -15.28 -3.98
N VAL A 396 -25.37 -15.82 -3.05
CA VAL A 396 -25.70 -17.26 -2.97
C VAL A 396 -26.44 -17.76 -4.21
N ASN A 397 -27.25 -16.91 -4.84
CA ASN A 397 -28.04 -17.26 -6.03
C ASN A 397 -27.29 -17.05 -7.35
N SER A 398 -26.07 -16.51 -7.30
CA SER A 398 -25.26 -16.29 -8.50
C SER A 398 -24.58 -17.60 -8.91
N PRO A 399 -24.61 -17.95 -10.20
CA PRO A 399 -24.02 -19.20 -10.67
C PRO A 399 -22.52 -19.24 -10.34
N SER A 400 -22.08 -20.33 -9.70
CA SER A 400 -20.65 -20.60 -9.51
C SER A 400 -19.96 -20.60 -10.86
N ARG A 401 -18.79 -19.97 -10.96
CA ARG A 401 -17.92 -20.21 -12.10
C ARG A 401 -17.47 -21.68 -12.08
N PRO A 402 -17.30 -22.34 -13.24
CA PRO A 402 -16.72 -23.67 -13.30
C PRO A 402 -15.43 -23.74 -12.47
N ASP A 403 -15.28 -24.83 -11.72
CA ASP A 403 -14.09 -25.15 -10.91
C ASP A 403 -13.77 -24.18 -9.75
N SER A 404 -14.62 -23.18 -9.47
CA SER A 404 -14.36 -22.21 -8.40
C SER A 404 -14.50 -22.76 -6.98
N HIS A 405 -14.94 -24.01 -6.82
CA HIS A 405 -14.97 -24.72 -5.53
C HIS A 405 -13.61 -25.32 -5.16
N TYR A 406 -12.69 -25.45 -6.11
CA TYR A 406 -11.32 -25.84 -5.82
C TYR A 406 -10.53 -24.64 -5.25
N PRO A 407 -9.62 -24.87 -4.29
CA PRO A 407 -8.69 -23.83 -3.85
C PRO A 407 -7.88 -23.26 -5.03
N GLY A 408 -7.68 -21.96 -5.03
CA GLY A 408 -6.79 -21.30 -6.00
C GLY A 408 -5.34 -21.78 -5.85
N THR A 409 -4.51 -21.48 -6.86
CA THR A 409 -3.08 -21.77 -6.83
C THR A 409 -2.42 -21.14 -5.60
N SER A 410 -1.61 -21.91 -4.89
CA SER A 410 -0.87 -21.46 -3.71
C SER A 410 0.63 -21.66 -3.94
N THR A 411 1.44 -20.66 -3.59
CA THR A 411 2.90 -20.79 -3.53
C THR A 411 3.33 -21.34 -2.17
N TYR A 412 4.47 -22.02 -2.11
CA TYR A 412 5.09 -22.50 -0.88
C TYR A 412 6.61 -22.51 -1.03
N GLU A 413 7.33 -22.56 0.09
CA GLU A 413 8.79 -22.56 0.16
C GLU A 413 9.30 -23.97 0.54
N PRO A 414 9.77 -24.80 -0.42
CA PRO A 414 10.12 -26.20 -0.15
C PRO A 414 11.24 -26.40 0.89
N HIS A 415 12.12 -25.40 1.03
CA HIS A 415 13.22 -25.40 2.01
C HIS A 415 13.07 -24.29 3.05
N GLY A 416 11.84 -23.79 3.22
CA GLY A 416 11.53 -22.62 4.04
C GLY A 416 12.13 -21.31 3.50
N PRO A 417 12.02 -20.23 4.30
CA PRO A 417 12.50 -18.91 3.94
C PRO A 417 13.99 -18.87 3.58
N ARG A 418 14.32 -18.20 2.48
CA ARG A 418 15.71 -17.91 2.08
C ARG A 418 16.21 -16.55 2.56
N TYR A 419 15.40 -15.85 3.33
CA TYR A 419 15.74 -14.59 4.00
C TYR A 419 15.95 -14.82 5.50
N THR A 420 16.62 -13.87 6.14
CA THR A 420 16.75 -13.82 7.60
C THR A 420 16.32 -12.46 8.12
N ILE A 421 15.84 -12.44 9.36
CA ILE A 421 15.38 -11.24 10.05
C ILE A 421 16.04 -11.16 11.41
N SER A 422 16.65 -10.03 11.76
CA SER A 422 17.19 -9.76 13.10
C SER A 422 16.64 -8.43 13.60
N GLY A 423 15.71 -8.47 14.55
CA GLY A 423 14.87 -7.33 14.88
C GLY A 423 14.08 -6.86 13.66
N HIS A 424 14.36 -5.65 13.18
CA HIS A 424 13.78 -5.09 11.96
C HIS A 424 14.73 -5.13 10.75
N VAL A 425 15.93 -5.71 10.86
CA VAL A 425 16.87 -5.87 9.74
C VAL A 425 16.53 -7.13 8.97
N VAL A 426 16.32 -7.00 7.66
CA VAL A 426 16.02 -8.10 6.73
C VAL A 426 17.22 -8.32 5.81
N ASN A 427 17.62 -9.57 5.61
CA ASN A 427 18.70 -9.95 4.69
C ASN A 427 18.22 -11.02 3.70
N TRP A 428 18.54 -10.86 2.42
CA TRP A 428 18.16 -11.81 1.37
C TRP A 428 19.01 -11.64 0.11
N MET A 429 19.71 -12.70 -0.33
CA MET A 429 20.37 -12.74 -1.66
C MET A 429 21.24 -11.52 -2.00
N GLY A 430 22.02 -11.04 -1.02
CA GLY A 430 22.86 -9.84 -1.16
C GLY A 430 22.20 -8.55 -0.69
N TRP A 431 20.88 -8.52 -0.51
CA TRP A 431 20.16 -7.40 0.09
C TRP A 431 20.29 -7.39 1.61
N SER A 432 20.40 -6.19 2.17
CA SER A 432 20.25 -5.89 3.59
C SER A 432 19.52 -4.56 3.74
N PHE A 433 18.50 -4.49 4.60
CA PHE A 433 17.74 -3.25 4.84
C PHE A 433 17.01 -3.34 6.18
N THR A 434 16.66 -2.20 6.76
CA THR A 434 15.78 -2.13 7.94
C THR A 434 14.37 -1.69 7.53
N VAL A 435 13.34 -2.43 7.95
CA VAL A 435 11.94 -1.96 7.81
C VAL A 435 11.54 -1.12 9.03
N SER A 436 10.83 -0.02 8.81
CA SER A 436 10.39 0.88 9.87
C SER A 436 9.06 1.53 9.55
N THR A 437 8.39 2.07 10.55
CA THR A 437 7.13 2.78 10.42
C THR A 437 7.08 3.95 11.38
N GLY A 438 6.52 5.08 10.92
CA GLY A 438 6.22 6.25 11.75
C GLY A 438 4.72 6.52 11.73
N GLN A 439 4.15 6.96 12.86
CA GLN A 439 2.69 7.09 13.00
C GLN A 439 2.05 8.01 11.94
N HIS A 440 2.70 9.12 11.58
CA HIS A 440 2.19 10.02 10.52
C HIS A 440 2.42 9.50 9.10
N ARG A 441 3.65 9.07 8.79
CA ARG A 441 4.09 8.85 7.40
C ARG A 441 3.99 7.40 6.94
N GLY A 442 3.71 6.47 7.85
CA GLY A 442 3.59 5.05 7.53
C GLY A 442 4.94 4.39 7.25
N PRO A 443 5.00 3.45 6.28
CA PRO A 443 6.13 2.53 6.13
C PRO A 443 7.37 3.15 5.48
N SER A 444 8.52 2.58 5.81
CA SER A 444 9.84 2.97 5.28
C SER A 444 10.84 1.83 5.32
N ILE A 445 11.86 1.97 4.47
CA ILE A 445 13.08 1.16 4.51
C ILE A 445 14.31 2.06 4.65
N PHE A 446 15.27 1.61 5.45
CA PHE A 446 16.52 2.32 5.73
C PHE A 446 17.75 1.45 5.48
N ASP A 447 18.88 2.10 5.21
CA ASP A 447 20.20 1.47 4.96
C ASP A 447 20.10 0.30 3.97
N VAL A 448 19.47 0.54 2.82
CA VAL A 448 19.28 -0.47 1.79
C VAL A 448 20.60 -0.68 1.07
N ARG A 449 21.19 -1.85 1.31
CA ARG A 449 22.43 -2.30 0.69
C ARG A 449 22.19 -3.47 -0.23
N PHE A 450 22.97 -3.54 -1.30
CA PHE A 450 23.07 -4.73 -2.15
C PHE A 450 24.52 -5.11 -2.34
N LYS A 451 24.85 -6.37 -2.04
CA LYS A 451 26.22 -6.92 -2.02
C LYS A 451 27.18 -6.08 -1.19
N GLY A 452 26.70 -5.56 -0.05
CA GLY A 452 27.48 -4.80 0.92
C GLY A 452 27.59 -3.30 0.64
N GLU A 453 27.20 -2.81 -0.55
CA GLU A 453 27.21 -1.39 -0.88
C GLU A 453 25.82 -0.77 -0.67
N ARG A 454 25.75 0.38 0.01
CA ARG A 454 24.51 1.16 0.14
C ARG A 454 24.09 1.72 -1.22
N ILE A 455 22.78 1.70 -1.44
CA ILE A 455 22.12 2.30 -2.62
C ILE A 455 21.10 3.35 -2.18
N ILE A 456 20.39 3.08 -1.07
CA ILE A 456 19.34 3.94 -0.55
C ILE A 456 19.60 4.11 0.95
N TYR A 457 19.72 5.35 1.41
CA TYR A 457 19.75 5.65 2.84
C TYR A 457 18.34 5.55 3.43
N GLU A 458 17.36 6.16 2.77
CA GLU A 458 15.94 6.14 3.16
C GLU A 458 15.04 6.05 1.93
N ASN A 459 14.03 5.18 1.98
CA ASN A 459 12.86 5.24 1.11
C ASN A 459 11.61 5.14 1.98
N SER A 460 10.85 6.23 2.08
CA SER A 460 9.72 6.36 3.00
C SER A 460 8.50 6.96 2.32
N LEU A 461 7.34 6.36 2.57
CA LEU A 461 6.07 7.04 2.31
C LEU A 461 6.04 8.31 3.18
N ASN A 462 5.50 9.39 2.63
CA ASN A 462 5.39 10.68 3.29
C ASN A 462 3.96 11.19 3.34
N GLU A 463 3.22 11.06 2.23
CA GLU A 463 1.84 11.52 2.13
C GLU A 463 1.04 10.70 1.11
N ILE A 464 -0.27 10.60 1.33
CA ILE A 464 -1.27 10.24 0.31
C ILE A 464 -2.29 11.37 0.25
N ALA A 465 -2.33 12.07 -0.88
CA ALA A 465 -3.31 13.10 -1.15
C ALA A 465 -4.46 12.54 -2.00
N LEU A 466 -5.69 12.82 -1.57
CA LEU A 466 -6.89 12.58 -2.37
C LEU A 466 -7.62 13.89 -2.63
N VAL A 467 -8.02 14.11 -3.88
CA VAL A 467 -8.77 15.30 -4.30
C VAL A 467 -10.03 14.84 -5.01
N TYR A 468 -11.19 15.00 -4.36
CA TYR A 468 -12.50 14.63 -4.92
C TYR A 468 -13.22 15.83 -5.51
N SER A 469 -13.98 15.59 -6.57
CA SER A 469 -14.96 16.53 -7.11
C SER A 469 -16.32 15.85 -7.29
N ALA A 470 -17.39 16.47 -6.78
CA ALA A 470 -18.75 15.95 -6.86
C ALA A 470 -19.77 17.10 -6.96
N ASP A 471 -20.95 16.82 -7.51
CA ASP A 471 -22.12 17.73 -7.53
C ASP A 471 -22.97 17.70 -6.23
N GLY A 472 -22.46 17.04 -5.19
CA GLY A 472 -23.13 16.88 -3.91
C GLY A 472 -23.26 18.21 -3.15
N SER A 473 -24.50 18.68 -3.01
CA SER A 473 -25.02 19.67 -2.06
C SER A 473 -24.03 20.74 -1.57
N GLY A 474 -23.53 21.54 -2.52
CA GLY A 474 -22.82 22.79 -2.23
C GLY A 474 -21.36 22.65 -1.80
N GLN A 475 -20.73 21.50 -2.04
CA GLN A 475 -19.32 21.28 -1.69
C GLN A 475 -18.38 21.66 -2.85
N ASP A 476 -17.34 22.44 -2.55
CA ASP A 476 -16.11 22.54 -3.35
C ASP A 476 -15.27 21.26 -3.15
N ASN A 477 -14.15 21.10 -3.87
CA ASN A 477 -13.30 19.92 -3.80
C ASN A 477 -13.04 19.44 -2.35
N MET A 478 -13.21 18.15 -2.10
CA MET A 478 -12.80 17.54 -0.83
C MET A 478 -11.36 17.08 -0.95
N VAL A 479 -10.48 17.62 -0.10
CA VAL A 479 -9.06 17.30 -0.11
C VAL A 479 -8.69 16.58 1.18
N TYR A 480 -8.19 15.36 1.04
CA TYR A 480 -7.63 14.53 2.11
C TYR A 480 -6.11 14.49 2.00
N LEU A 481 -5.45 14.54 3.16
CA LEU A 481 -4.02 14.43 3.34
C LEU A 481 -3.80 13.38 4.43
N ASP A 482 -3.68 12.13 4.04
CA ASP A 482 -3.81 10.98 4.94
C ASP A 482 -2.75 10.95 6.05
N SER A 483 -1.61 11.64 5.89
CA SER A 483 -0.58 11.76 6.92
C SER A 483 -1.10 12.38 8.23
N VAL A 484 -2.14 13.22 8.16
CA VAL A 484 -2.75 13.87 9.33
C VAL A 484 -3.68 12.93 10.10
N TYR A 485 -4.22 11.90 9.44
CA TYR A 485 -5.03 10.84 10.03
C TYR A 485 -4.17 9.66 10.49
N GLY A 486 -2.92 9.59 10.03
CA GLY A 486 -1.91 8.65 10.51
C GLY A 486 -1.75 7.44 9.60
N LEU A 487 -0.95 7.59 8.53
CA LEU A 487 -0.64 6.48 7.59
C LEU A 487 0.02 5.28 8.28
N GLY A 488 0.65 5.50 9.44
CA GLY A 488 1.31 4.49 10.26
C GLY A 488 0.42 3.81 11.29
N GLU A 489 -0.84 4.20 11.41
CA GLU A 489 -1.84 3.52 12.25
C GLU A 489 -2.39 2.25 11.58
N ALA A 490 -1.46 1.42 11.07
CA ALA A 490 -1.79 0.21 10.32
C ALA A 490 -2.75 -0.69 11.08
N LYS A 491 -3.67 -1.29 10.34
CA LYS A 491 -4.46 -2.42 10.83
C LYS A 491 -3.65 -3.70 10.70
N ARG A 492 -4.02 -4.72 11.47
CA ARG A 492 -3.42 -6.04 11.37
C ARG A 492 -3.65 -6.59 9.95
N ALA A 493 -2.57 -6.92 9.25
CA ALA A 493 -2.63 -7.62 7.97
C ALA A 493 -3.49 -8.89 8.08
N ILE A 494 -4.40 -9.10 7.12
CA ILE A 494 -5.29 -10.26 7.04
C ILE A 494 -4.49 -11.45 6.49
N PRO A 495 -4.19 -12.48 7.31
CA PRO A 495 -3.38 -13.60 6.85
C PRO A 495 -4.05 -14.34 5.70
N ARG A 496 -3.25 -14.76 4.70
CA ARG A 496 -3.69 -15.44 3.46
C ARG A 496 -4.42 -14.58 2.45
N VAL A 497 -4.80 -13.35 2.81
CA VAL A 497 -5.40 -12.37 1.90
C VAL A 497 -4.35 -11.33 1.53
N ASP A 498 -3.85 -10.58 2.52
CA ASP A 498 -2.85 -9.54 2.29
C ASP A 498 -1.47 -10.12 2.03
N CYS A 499 -1.14 -11.23 2.70
CA CYS A 499 0.18 -11.84 2.64
C CYS A 499 0.07 -13.36 2.49
N PRO A 500 1.01 -14.02 1.79
CA PRO A 500 1.06 -15.47 1.69
C PRO A 500 1.09 -16.13 3.06
N PHE A 501 0.56 -17.36 3.16
CA PHE A 501 0.46 -18.06 4.44
C PHE A 501 1.82 -18.31 5.13
N TYR A 502 2.91 -18.37 4.36
CA TYR A 502 4.26 -18.62 4.84
C TYR A 502 5.04 -17.33 5.17
N ALA A 503 4.43 -16.15 4.99
CA ALA A 503 5.08 -14.88 5.26
C ALA A 503 5.48 -14.73 6.73
N SER A 504 6.59 -14.07 6.98
CA SER A 504 7.02 -13.66 8.33
C SER A 504 6.45 -12.29 8.65
N TYR A 505 5.74 -12.17 9.77
CA TYR A 505 5.17 -10.89 10.20
C TYR A 505 6.08 -10.20 11.22
N LEU A 506 6.27 -8.90 11.06
CA LEU A 506 7.02 -8.07 11.99
C LEU A 506 6.09 -7.11 12.71
N ASN A 507 6.19 -7.13 14.04
CA ASN A 507 5.43 -6.26 14.90
C ASN A 507 6.07 -4.86 14.94
N SER A 508 5.25 -3.82 15.00
CA SER A 508 5.67 -2.47 15.33
C SER A 508 4.76 -1.89 16.42
N SER A 509 5.29 -0.95 17.20
CA SER A 509 4.50 -0.23 18.20
C SER A 509 4.04 1.11 17.62
N GLY A 510 2.80 1.48 17.89
CA GLY A 510 2.21 2.81 17.64
C GLY A 510 1.66 3.41 18.93
N TRP A 511 1.61 4.73 19.06
CA TRP A 511 1.02 5.37 20.23
C TRP A 511 -0.49 5.47 20.08
N ASN A 512 -1.24 4.91 21.04
CA ASN A 512 -2.69 5.07 21.11
C ASN A 512 -3.02 6.23 22.06
N PRO A 513 -3.43 7.41 21.55
CA PRO A 513 -3.70 8.57 22.38
C PRO A 513 -4.88 8.34 23.33
N ARG A 514 -5.92 7.60 22.93
CA ARG A 514 -7.08 7.31 23.80
C ARG A 514 -6.70 6.41 24.99
N GLY A 515 -5.91 5.38 24.71
CA GLY A 515 -5.43 4.48 25.76
C GLY A 515 -4.26 5.04 26.56
N LEU A 516 -3.70 6.17 26.11
CA LEU A 516 -2.45 6.75 26.58
C LEU A 516 -1.33 5.71 26.65
N LYS A 517 -1.24 4.79 25.70
CA LYS A 517 -0.28 3.67 25.75
C LYS A 517 0.11 3.18 24.37
N ALA A 518 1.21 2.44 24.29
CA ALA A 518 1.60 1.76 23.06
C ALA A 518 0.61 0.65 22.67
N SER A 519 0.33 0.52 21.37
CA SER A 519 -0.32 -0.62 20.75
C SER A 519 0.68 -1.35 19.85
N ILE A 520 0.73 -2.68 19.97
CA ILE A 520 1.63 -3.53 19.16
C ILE A 520 0.79 -4.29 18.14
N LEU A 521 1.13 -4.13 16.86
CA LEU A 521 0.43 -4.77 15.75
C LEU A 521 1.43 -5.38 14.76
N PRO A 522 1.09 -6.49 14.09
CA PRO A 522 1.88 -7.01 12.97
C PRO A 522 1.67 -6.07 11.77
N THR A 523 2.66 -5.25 11.47
CA THR A 523 2.53 -4.16 10.47
C THR A 523 3.22 -4.48 9.15
N PHE A 524 4.29 -5.28 9.17
CA PHE A 524 4.96 -5.75 7.95
C PHE A 524 4.79 -7.24 7.78
N CYS A 525 4.64 -7.69 6.54
CA CYS A 525 4.88 -9.07 6.17
C CYS A 525 6.02 -9.18 5.15
N ILE A 526 6.94 -10.11 5.41
CA ILE A 526 8.13 -10.38 4.62
C ILE A 526 7.98 -11.75 3.98
N PHE A 527 8.13 -11.84 2.66
CA PHE A 527 8.01 -13.11 1.93
C PHE A 527 8.75 -13.09 0.60
N GLU A 528 9.19 -14.26 0.14
CA GLU A 528 9.73 -14.43 -1.20
C GLU A 528 8.61 -14.76 -2.20
N VAL A 529 8.70 -14.15 -3.39
CA VAL A 529 7.80 -14.37 -4.52
C VAL A 529 8.58 -15.05 -5.64
N ASN A 530 8.00 -16.13 -6.17
CA ASN A 530 8.34 -16.65 -7.50
C ASN A 530 7.39 -16.00 -8.50
N ALA A 531 7.93 -15.15 -9.38
CA ALA A 531 7.13 -14.40 -10.35
C ALA A 531 6.51 -15.28 -11.45
N GLN A 532 6.86 -16.57 -11.48
CA GLN A 532 6.49 -17.53 -12.53
C GLN A 532 6.94 -17.12 -13.93
N ASP A 533 7.98 -16.28 -14.02
CA ASP A 533 8.63 -15.87 -15.25
C ASP A 533 10.17 -15.90 -15.12
N PRO A 534 10.93 -15.92 -16.24
CA PRO A 534 12.38 -15.84 -16.19
C PRO A 534 12.84 -14.39 -16.01
N LEU A 535 13.79 -14.16 -15.10
CA LEU A 535 14.47 -12.87 -14.95
C LEU A 535 15.27 -12.53 -16.21
N TRP A 536 15.91 -13.55 -16.78
CA TRP A 536 16.53 -13.52 -18.10
C TRP A 536 16.58 -14.93 -18.66
N ARG A 537 16.54 -15.07 -19.99
CA ARG A 537 16.72 -16.34 -20.69
C ARG A 537 17.23 -16.18 -22.11
N HIS A 538 18.01 -17.13 -22.59
CA HIS A 538 18.42 -17.25 -23.98
C HIS A 538 18.35 -18.72 -24.45
N LYS A 539 17.93 -18.92 -25.70
CA LYS A 539 17.87 -20.21 -26.39
C LYS A 539 18.25 -19.95 -27.84
N GLY A 540 19.45 -20.40 -28.21
CA GLY A 540 20.00 -20.35 -29.55
C GLY A 540 20.19 -21.77 -30.10
N GLN A 541 20.98 -21.90 -31.18
CA GLN A 541 21.31 -23.20 -31.76
C GLN A 541 22.06 -24.11 -30.78
N ASP A 542 23.04 -23.54 -30.06
CA ASP A 542 23.96 -24.28 -29.20
C ASP A 542 23.94 -23.80 -27.73
N VAL A 543 22.97 -22.97 -27.35
CA VAL A 543 22.91 -22.32 -26.04
C VAL A 543 21.51 -22.40 -25.47
N GLU A 544 21.36 -22.88 -24.23
CA GLU A 544 20.16 -22.75 -23.42
C GLU A 544 20.55 -22.23 -22.03
N ALA A 545 20.14 -21.01 -21.69
CA ALA A 545 20.46 -20.42 -20.40
C ALA A 545 19.29 -19.61 -19.85
N GLY A 546 19.10 -19.61 -18.53
CA GLY A 546 18.06 -18.82 -17.89
C GLY A 546 18.08 -18.85 -16.38
N LEU A 547 17.51 -17.81 -15.78
CA LEU A 547 17.34 -17.68 -14.34
C LEU A 547 15.89 -17.30 -14.05
N ASN A 548 15.26 -17.97 -13.09
CA ASN A 548 13.91 -17.64 -12.64
C ASN A 548 13.90 -16.30 -11.90
N ASN A 549 12.82 -15.54 -12.07
CA ASN A 549 12.60 -14.28 -11.38
C ASN A 549 11.99 -14.54 -10.00
N ASN A 550 12.87 -14.52 -8.99
CA ASN A 550 12.46 -14.49 -7.59
C ASN A 550 12.79 -13.12 -7.01
N PHE A 551 11.93 -12.61 -6.14
CA PHE A 551 12.15 -11.34 -5.44
C PHE A 551 11.57 -11.38 -4.04
N LEU A 552 12.15 -10.60 -3.14
CA LEU A 552 11.65 -10.43 -1.78
C LEU A 552 10.66 -9.26 -1.72
N VAL A 553 9.57 -9.43 -0.98
CA VAL A 553 8.60 -8.35 -0.70
C VAL A 553 8.61 -8.06 0.79
N ALA A 554 8.71 -6.77 1.13
CA ALA A 554 8.30 -6.24 2.42
C ALA A 554 7.03 -5.41 2.20
N ARG A 555 5.88 -5.95 2.64
CA ARG A 555 4.55 -5.37 2.43
C ARG A 555 4.00 -4.75 3.72
N TYR A 556 3.35 -3.61 3.56
CA TYR A 556 2.66 -2.88 4.63
C TYR A 556 1.24 -2.53 4.19
N PRO A 557 0.22 -3.28 4.66
CA PRO A 557 -1.17 -2.89 4.48
C PRO A 557 -1.57 -1.85 5.54
N THR A 558 -2.30 -0.81 5.13
CA THR A 558 -2.85 0.20 6.03
C THR A 558 -4.22 0.65 5.55
N GLN A 559 -5.11 1.00 6.47
CA GLN A 559 -6.47 1.43 6.17
C GLN A 559 -6.65 2.83 6.76
N VAL A 560 -6.99 3.81 5.91
CA VAL A 560 -7.26 5.19 6.33
C VAL A 560 -8.64 5.57 5.83
N GLY A 561 -9.56 5.74 6.78
CA GLY A 561 -10.98 5.92 6.46
C GLY A 561 -11.48 4.75 5.62
N ASN A 562 -11.98 5.07 4.43
CA ASN A 562 -12.61 4.12 3.51
C ASN A 562 -11.62 3.35 2.62
N TYR A 563 -10.40 3.85 2.43
CA TYR A 563 -9.42 3.22 1.56
C TYR A 563 -8.50 2.28 2.31
N ASP A 564 -8.17 1.18 1.65
CA ASP A 564 -7.09 0.27 2.01
C ASP A 564 -5.92 0.50 1.06
N TYR A 565 -4.75 0.81 1.62
CA TYR A 565 -3.51 0.98 0.88
C TYR A 565 -2.55 -0.18 1.14
N ILE A 566 -1.90 -0.64 0.08
CA ILE A 566 -0.85 -1.67 0.14
C ILE A 566 0.44 -1.08 -0.40
N ILE A 567 1.41 -0.90 0.50
CA ILE A 567 2.74 -0.41 0.14
C ILE A 567 3.72 -1.60 0.13
N ASP A 568 4.28 -1.91 -1.04
CA ASP A 568 5.32 -2.94 -1.17
C ASP A 568 6.68 -2.32 -1.48
N PHE A 569 7.70 -2.77 -0.77
CA PHE A 569 9.09 -2.65 -1.18
C PHE A 569 9.57 -4.01 -1.70
N GLN A 570 9.92 -4.07 -2.99
CA GLN A 570 10.26 -5.30 -3.70
C GLN A 570 11.73 -5.29 -4.11
N PHE A 571 12.48 -6.32 -3.72
CA PHE A 571 13.92 -6.43 -3.92
C PHE A 571 14.24 -7.60 -4.84
N TYR A 572 14.91 -7.35 -5.95
CA TYR A 572 15.14 -8.33 -7.00
C TYR A 572 16.61 -8.76 -7.09
N LEU A 573 16.84 -9.94 -7.67
CA LEU A 573 18.18 -10.52 -7.81
C LEU A 573 19.14 -9.69 -8.70
N ASP A 574 18.62 -8.87 -9.61
CA ASP A 574 19.40 -8.02 -10.51
C ASP A 574 19.81 -6.68 -9.88
N GLY A 575 19.47 -6.43 -8.61
CA GLY A 575 19.80 -5.21 -7.89
C GLY A 575 18.75 -4.09 -8.04
N ARG A 576 17.60 -4.33 -8.70
CA ARG A 576 16.51 -3.32 -8.73
C ARG A 576 15.66 -3.38 -7.45
N VAL A 577 15.18 -2.21 -7.04
CA VAL A 577 14.14 -2.05 -6.02
C VAL A 577 12.89 -1.50 -6.71
N LYS A 578 11.72 -2.11 -6.50
CA LYS A 578 10.43 -1.57 -6.94
C LYS A 578 9.61 -1.21 -5.71
N THR A 579 9.15 0.03 -5.63
CA THR A 579 8.17 0.46 -4.64
C THR A 579 6.82 0.59 -5.32
N THR A 580 5.79 -0.07 -4.78
CA THR A 580 4.42 0.06 -5.29
C THR A 580 3.51 0.57 -4.19
N ALA A 581 2.61 1.48 -4.54
CA ALA A 581 1.50 1.92 -3.71
C ALA A 581 0.21 1.54 -4.43
N SER A 582 -0.61 0.71 -3.80
CA SER A 582 -1.91 0.30 -4.36
C SER A 582 -3.05 0.81 -3.50
N ALA A 583 -4.16 1.20 -4.11
CA ALA A 583 -5.41 1.49 -3.43
C ALA A 583 -6.47 0.43 -3.76
N THR A 584 -7.20 0.00 -2.74
CA THR A 584 -8.39 -0.87 -2.78
C THR A 584 -9.33 -0.39 -1.67
N GLY A 585 -10.41 -1.11 -1.36
CA GLY A 585 -11.32 -0.70 -0.30
C GLY A 585 -12.54 0.03 -0.84
N PHE A 586 -13.29 0.70 0.03
CA PHE A 586 -14.51 1.39 -0.33
C PHE A 586 -14.20 2.74 -0.97
N ILE A 587 -14.95 3.11 -2.01
CA ILE A 587 -14.91 4.50 -2.51
C ILE A 587 -15.64 5.43 -1.54
N GLN A 588 -15.26 6.71 -1.53
CA GLN A 588 -16.10 7.75 -0.96
C GLN A 588 -17.16 8.15 -1.98
N GLY A 589 -18.41 7.78 -1.72
CA GLY A 589 -19.52 8.07 -2.60
C GLY A 589 -20.00 9.52 -2.58
N SER A 590 -20.89 9.84 -3.51
CA SER A 590 -21.77 11.00 -3.45
C SER A 590 -23.21 10.57 -3.76
N PHE A 591 -24.21 11.31 -3.28
CA PHE A 591 -25.60 10.98 -3.54
C PHE A 591 -25.96 11.19 -5.02
N TRP A 592 -26.53 10.17 -5.67
CA TRP A 592 -27.13 10.31 -7.00
C TRP A 592 -28.59 10.76 -6.91
N ASN A 593 -28.87 11.96 -7.43
CA ASN A 593 -30.25 12.45 -7.55
C ASN A 593 -31.02 11.67 -8.62
N PRO A 594 -32.19 11.07 -8.32
CA PRO A 594 -33.01 10.36 -9.31
C PRO A 594 -33.45 11.19 -10.51
N SER A 595 -33.38 12.53 -10.42
CA SER A 595 -33.68 13.44 -11.52
C SER A 595 -32.47 13.77 -12.40
N SER A 596 -31.26 13.34 -12.00
CA SER A 596 -30.01 13.53 -12.75
C SER A 596 -29.78 12.40 -13.75
N ASP A 597 -28.99 12.69 -14.79
CA ASP A 597 -28.49 11.65 -15.69
C ASP A 597 -27.62 10.63 -14.93
N VAL A 598 -27.53 9.40 -15.45
CA VAL A 598 -26.65 8.34 -14.90
C VAL A 598 -25.17 8.63 -15.15
N GLN A 599 -24.86 9.60 -16.02
CA GLN A 599 -23.54 10.14 -16.27
C GLN A 599 -23.58 11.62 -15.93
N THR A 600 -22.78 12.04 -14.96
CA THR A 600 -22.62 13.45 -14.59
C THR A 600 -21.22 13.94 -14.97
N PRO A 601 -20.97 15.26 -14.96
CA PRO A 601 -19.61 15.79 -15.12
C PRO A 601 -18.61 15.30 -14.06
N PHE A 602 -19.11 14.76 -12.95
CA PHE A 602 -18.30 14.36 -11.79
C PHE A 602 -18.18 12.84 -11.64
N GLY A 603 -18.80 12.03 -12.51
CA GLY A 603 -18.70 10.58 -12.44
C GLY A 603 -19.93 9.85 -12.95
N TYR A 604 -19.98 8.55 -12.70
CA TYR A 604 -21.10 7.69 -13.09
C TYR A 604 -21.95 7.34 -11.87
N LYS A 605 -23.23 7.07 -12.12
CA LYS A 605 -24.04 6.30 -11.19
C LYS A 605 -23.48 4.88 -11.13
N VAL A 606 -22.92 4.50 -9.99
CA VAL A 606 -22.26 3.20 -9.77
C VAL A 606 -23.11 2.23 -8.95
N ALA A 607 -24.07 2.74 -8.17
CA ALA A 607 -25.07 1.94 -7.48
C ALA A 607 -26.38 2.73 -7.31
N ASN A 608 -27.37 2.14 -6.63
CA ASN A 608 -28.62 2.84 -6.36
C ASN A 608 -28.39 4.04 -5.43
N SER A 609 -28.79 5.22 -5.89
CA SER A 609 -28.58 6.50 -5.21
C SER A 609 -27.10 6.87 -4.96
N LEU A 610 -26.15 6.28 -5.70
CA LEU A 610 -24.72 6.49 -5.52
C LEU A 610 -24.04 6.91 -6.83
N ILE A 611 -23.37 8.07 -6.79
CA ILE A 611 -22.36 8.48 -7.76
C ILE A 611 -21.00 8.06 -7.21
N GLY A 612 -20.15 7.54 -8.10
CA GLY A 612 -18.72 7.40 -7.85
C GLY A 612 -17.99 8.67 -8.29
N PRO A 613 -17.67 9.60 -7.36
CA PRO A 613 -17.07 10.88 -7.72
C PRO A 613 -15.65 10.71 -8.26
N ILE A 614 -15.31 11.50 -9.28
CA ILE A 614 -13.97 11.62 -9.82
C ILE A 614 -13.02 12.11 -8.73
N HIS A 615 -11.86 11.47 -8.64
CA HIS A 615 -10.82 11.88 -7.71
C HIS A 615 -9.43 11.40 -8.10
N ASP A 616 -8.43 12.09 -7.59
CA ASP A 616 -7.02 11.73 -7.77
C ASP A 616 -6.45 11.03 -6.54
N HIS A 617 -5.57 10.06 -6.76
CA HIS A 617 -4.67 9.53 -5.74
C HIS A 617 -3.24 9.99 -6.05
N THR A 618 -2.57 10.66 -5.12
CA THR A 618 -1.13 10.98 -5.24
C THR A 618 -0.37 10.52 -4.01
N PHE A 619 0.56 9.58 -4.21
CA PHE A 619 1.45 9.06 -3.19
C PHE A 619 2.80 9.79 -3.26
N GLY A 620 3.18 10.46 -2.17
CA GLY A 620 4.45 11.16 -2.02
C GLY A 620 5.47 10.33 -1.26
N PHE A 621 6.67 10.16 -1.82
CA PHE A 621 7.79 9.41 -1.23
C PHE A 621 9.04 10.27 -1.11
N LYS A 622 9.75 10.13 0.02
CA LYS A 622 11.14 10.57 0.16
C LYS A 622 12.05 9.41 -0.24
N VAL A 623 12.93 9.63 -1.22
CA VAL A 623 13.86 8.63 -1.75
C VAL A 623 15.26 9.22 -1.76
N ASP A 624 15.98 8.96 -0.67
CA ASP A 624 17.35 9.39 -0.41
C ASP A 624 18.32 8.29 -0.87
N MET A 625 19.00 8.51 -2.00
CA MET A 625 19.88 7.54 -2.64
C MET A 625 21.35 7.92 -2.49
N ASP A 626 22.13 7.05 -1.87
CA ASP A 626 23.59 7.18 -1.75
C ASP A 626 24.29 6.29 -2.79
N VAL A 627 24.17 6.62 -4.08
CA VAL A 627 24.69 5.76 -5.15
C VAL A 627 26.21 5.71 -5.13
N ALA A 628 26.77 4.58 -4.70
CA ALA A 628 28.22 4.39 -4.55
C ALA A 628 28.87 5.45 -3.63
N GLY A 629 28.13 5.93 -2.64
CA GLY A 629 28.50 7.03 -1.74
C GLY A 629 27.52 8.21 -1.88
N LYS A 630 27.59 9.14 -0.92
CA LYS A 630 26.63 10.25 -0.81
C LYS A 630 26.80 11.36 -1.87
N ASP A 631 28.02 11.62 -2.36
CA ASP A 631 28.27 12.72 -3.30
C ASP A 631 27.83 12.28 -4.72
N ASN A 632 26.68 12.75 -5.17
CA ASN A 632 25.97 12.30 -6.37
C ASN A 632 25.57 13.48 -7.28
N ASP A 633 25.26 13.17 -8.53
CA ASP A 633 24.71 14.12 -9.51
C ASP A 633 23.41 13.55 -10.08
N PHE A 634 22.45 14.42 -10.39
CA PHE A 634 21.25 14.03 -11.11
C PHE A 634 21.43 14.22 -12.63
N GLN A 635 21.49 13.13 -13.37
CA GLN A 635 21.70 13.09 -14.81
C GLN A 635 20.39 12.88 -15.57
N LEU A 636 20.18 13.72 -16.59
CA LEU A 636 19.14 13.56 -17.61
C LEU A 636 19.75 12.97 -18.88
N ILE A 637 19.19 11.87 -19.37
CA ILE A 637 19.55 11.31 -20.69
C ILE A 637 18.38 11.51 -21.64
N HIS A 638 18.58 12.32 -22.65
CA HIS A 638 17.57 12.66 -23.64
C HIS A 638 17.60 11.70 -24.81
N TRP A 639 16.42 11.27 -25.26
CA TRP A 639 16.26 10.57 -26.54
C TRP A 639 16.03 11.60 -27.64
N LYS A 640 16.92 11.65 -28.63
CA LYS A 640 16.84 12.61 -29.73
C LYS A 640 16.75 11.89 -31.07
N TYR A 641 16.14 12.56 -32.04
CA TYR A 641 16.18 12.21 -33.45
C TYR A 641 16.62 13.46 -34.22
N GLY A 642 17.59 13.33 -35.11
CA GLY A 642 18.12 14.47 -35.82
C GLY A 642 19.26 14.11 -36.75
N ASP A 643 19.91 15.15 -37.28
CA ASP A 643 21.02 15.03 -38.23
C ASP A 643 22.18 14.18 -37.65
N VAL A 644 22.73 13.29 -38.47
CA VAL A 644 23.83 12.38 -38.08
C VAL A 644 25.09 13.13 -37.69
N ASN A 645 25.43 14.23 -38.36
CA ASN A 645 26.62 15.02 -38.03
C ASN A 645 26.48 15.68 -36.65
N ARG A 646 25.27 16.14 -36.30
CA ARG A 646 24.95 16.61 -34.94
C ARG A 646 25.12 15.49 -33.91
N ALA A 647 24.56 14.30 -34.18
CA ALA A 647 24.67 13.15 -33.28
C ALA A 647 26.13 12.74 -33.01
N MET A 648 26.97 12.76 -34.04
CA MET A 648 28.39 12.43 -33.96
C MET A 648 29.26 13.57 -33.43
N LYS A 649 28.68 14.75 -33.15
CA LYS A 649 29.40 15.99 -32.81
C LYS A 649 30.52 16.30 -33.81
N ASN A 650 30.25 16.04 -35.09
CA ASN A 650 31.21 16.19 -36.17
C ASN A 650 30.96 17.51 -36.91
N ASN A 651 31.99 18.34 -37.07
CA ASN A 651 31.91 19.60 -37.80
C ASN A 651 32.03 19.43 -39.33
N LYS A 652 32.11 18.18 -39.84
CA LYS A 652 32.09 17.92 -41.28
C LYS A 652 30.67 18.08 -41.83
N THR A 653 30.58 18.71 -43.00
CA THR A 653 29.32 18.94 -43.72
C THR A 653 28.82 17.71 -44.47
N ASP A 654 29.71 16.78 -44.83
CA ASP A 654 29.33 15.58 -45.59
C ASP A 654 28.91 14.43 -44.66
N PRO A 655 27.70 13.88 -44.85
CA PRO A 655 27.26 12.69 -44.13
C PRO A 655 28.24 11.54 -44.36
N SER A 656 28.55 10.78 -43.31
CA SER A 656 29.31 9.55 -43.44
C SER A 656 28.57 8.58 -44.38
N ASN A 657 29.25 8.06 -45.42
CA ASN A 657 28.70 7.09 -46.37
C ASN A 657 28.21 5.77 -45.72
N TYR A 658 28.46 5.57 -44.43
CA TYR A 658 27.95 4.44 -43.65
C TYR A 658 26.47 4.57 -43.27
N PHE A 659 25.92 5.79 -43.20
CA PHE A 659 24.51 6.01 -42.88
C PHE A 659 23.69 6.12 -44.17
N PHE A 660 22.67 5.26 -44.31
CA PHE A 660 21.76 5.30 -45.45
C PHE A 660 20.85 6.56 -45.47
N TYR A 661 20.64 7.19 -44.31
CA TYR A 661 19.83 8.39 -44.15
C TYR A 661 20.60 9.44 -43.34
N ASN A 662 20.38 10.73 -43.62
CA ASN A 662 21.04 11.82 -42.92
C ASN A 662 20.49 12.09 -41.50
N HIS A 663 19.49 11.31 -41.05
CA HIS A 663 18.91 11.44 -39.71
C HIS A 663 18.97 10.12 -38.96
N THR A 664 19.23 10.17 -37.66
CA THR A 664 19.28 9.01 -36.78
C THR A 664 18.78 9.34 -35.39
N ARG A 665 18.50 8.29 -34.60
CA ARG A 665 18.29 8.42 -33.16
C ARG A 665 19.64 8.44 -32.45
N TYR A 666 19.74 9.25 -31.41
CA TYR A 666 20.93 9.35 -30.57
C TYR A 666 20.55 9.87 -29.18
N ILE A 667 21.50 9.83 -28.25
CA ILE A 667 21.30 10.30 -26.88
C ILE A 667 22.19 11.51 -26.58
N GLU A 668 21.64 12.43 -25.79
CA GLU A 668 22.37 13.57 -25.22
C GLU A 668 22.27 13.47 -23.70
N TRP A 669 23.32 13.89 -22.99
CA TRP A 669 23.37 13.90 -21.53
C TRP A 669 23.36 15.34 -21.04
N ASP A 670 22.63 15.57 -19.97
CA ASP A 670 22.57 16.82 -19.24
C ASP A 670 22.60 16.53 -17.73
N PHE A 671 22.98 17.52 -16.93
CA PHE A 671 23.02 17.43 -15.48
C PHE A 671 22.16 18.53 -14.88
N VAL A 672 21.39 18.17 -13.88
CA VAL A 672 20.65 19.14 -13.08
C VAL A 672 21.63 19.69 -12.04
N GLU A 673 21.95 20.97 -12.14
CA GLU A 673 22.97 21.63 -11.29
C GLU A 673 22.37 22.21 -10.01
N LYS A 674 21.07 22.51 -10.02
CA LYS A 674 20.34 23.13 -8.91
C LYS A 674 19.06 22.39 -8.59
N GLU A 675 18.59 22.55 -7.36
CA GLU A 675 17.30 22.03 -6.92
C GLU A 675 16.19 22.39 -7.90
N THR A 676 15.36 21.40 -8.24
CA THR A 676 14.30 21.59 -9.22
C THR A 676 13.24 20.50 -9.16
N GLY A 677 12.11 20.76 -9.81
CA GLY A 677 11.03 19.79 -10.01
C GLY A 677 10.94 19.33 -11.47
N LEU A 678 10.73 18.03 -11.67
CA LEU A 678 10.62 17.38 -12.97
C LEU A 678 9.24 16.74 -13.13
N LYS A 679 8.71 16.86 -14.35
CA LYS A 679 7.49 16.18 -14.82
C LYS A 679 7.84 15.15 -15.89
N VAL A 680 7.13 14.04 -15.92
CA VAL A 680 7.20 13.06 -17.00
C VAL A 680 6.71 13.73 -18.29
N ASP A 681 7.55 13.74 -19.30
CA ASP A 681 7.24 14.25 -20.63
C ASP A 681 7.24 13.07 -21.63
N THR A 682 6.06 12.75 -22.17
CA THR A 682 5.87 11.65 -23.11
C THR A 682 6.32 12.00 -24.53
N GLU A 683 6.42 13.28 -24.86
CA GLU A 683 6.92 13.78 -26.15
C GLU A 683 8.45 13.88 -26.15
N ASN A 684 9.03 14.45 -25.09
CA ASN A 684 10.48 14.58 -24.91
C ASN A 684 10.99 13.64 -23.81
N GLN A 685 11.02 12.35 -24.12
CA GLN A 685 11.41 11.30 -23.17
C GLN A 685 12.84 11.51 -22.61
N LYS A 686 12.95 11.43 -21.28
CA LYS A 686 14.21 11.54 -20.54
C LYS A 686 14.38 10.35 -19.61
N TYR A 687 15.61 9.88 -19.43
CA TYR A 687 15.95 9.04 -18.29
C TYR A 687 16.37 9.92 -17.14
N TRP A 688 15.82 9.64 -15.95
CA TRP A 688 16.22 10.24 -14.69
C TRP A 688 17.17 9.28 -13.99
N THR A 689 18.41 9.71 -13.77
CA THR A 689 19.45 8.83 -13.26
C THR A 689 20.27 9.56 -12.21
N ILE A 690 20.35 9.00 -11.01
CA ILE A 690 21.33 9.44 -10.01
C ILE A 690 22.64 8.73 -10.31
N VAL A 691 23.73 9.47 -10.46
CA VAL A 691 25.05 8.94 -10.79
C VAL A 691 26.09 9.45 -9.82
N ASN A 692 27.16 8.68 -9.63
CA ASN A 692 28.35 9.13 -8.94
C ASN A 692 29.49 9.28 -9.94
N ARG A 693 29.91 10.51 -10.21
CA ARG A 693 30.97 10.82 -11.18
C ARG A 693 32.37 10.43 -10.70
N ASN A 694 32.54 10.26 -9.39
CA ASN A 694 33.80 9.86 -8.76
C ASN A 694 33.97 8.33 -8.75
N LYS A 695 32.91 7.57 -9.04
CA LYS A 695 32.90 6.11 -9.04
C LYS A 695 32.49 5.58 -10.40
N LYS A 696 33.46 4.97 -11.08
CA LYS A 696 33.27 4.38 -12.42
C LYS A 696 33.28 2.87 -12.32
N ASN A 697 32.52 2.22 -13.19
CA ASN A 697 32.66 0.79 -13.43
C ASN A 697 33.96 0.50 -14.23
N LYS A 698 34.28 -0.78 -14.44
CA LYS A 698 35.49 -1.19 -15.18
C LYS A 698 35.61 -0.64 -16.60
N ASN A 699 34.50 -0.17 -17.19
CA ASN A 699 34.44 0.38 -18.54
C ASN A 699 34.57 1.92 -18.55
N GLY A 700 34.87 2.54 -17.40
CA GLY A 700 35.05 3.99 -17.29
C GLY A 700 33.76 4.80 -17.32
N VAL A 701 32.59 4.14 -17.18
CA VAL A 701 31.27 4.77 -17.13
C VAL A 701 30.86 5.00 -15.67
N ASN A 702 30.26 6.15 -15.37
CA ASN A 702 29.79 6.49 -14.03
C ASN A 702 28.77 5.44 -13.54
N ARG A 703 28.90 5.04 -12.27
CA ARG A 703 27.95 4.14 -11.61
C ARG A 703 26.69 4.94 -11.28
N GLY A 704 25.52 4.39 -11.56
CA GLY A 704 24.25 5.09 -11.37
C GLY A 704 23.07 4.18 -11.04
N TYR A 705 21.97 4.78 -10.61
CA TYR A 705 20.65 4.17 -10.53
C TYR A 705 19.63 5.03 -11.27
N ARG A 706 18.83 4.39 -12.11
CA ARG A 706 17.75 5.03 -12.86
C ARG A 706 16.45 4.98 -12.06
N ILE A 707 15.77 6.12 -12.00
CA ILE A 707 14.41 6.26 -11.47
C ILE A 707 13.43 6.09 -12.62
N ILE A 708 12.43 5.23 -12.44
CA ILE A 708 11.38 4.96 -13.42
C ILE A 708 10.03 5.13 -12.71
N PRO A 709 9.38 6.31 -12.81
CA PRO A 709 8.07 6.52 -12.21
C PRO A 709 7.00 5.69 -12.94
N MET A 710 6.06 5.15 -12.17
CA MET A 710 4.84 4.49 -12.64
C MET A 710 3.67 5.37 -12.22
N SER A 711 3.48 6.50 -12.92
CA SER A 711 2.39 7.45 -12.65
C SER A 711 1.57 7.65 -13.91
N THR A 712 0.25 7.70 -13.78
CA THR A 712 -0.67 8.07 -14.88
C THR A 712 -1.33 9.43 -14.66
N SER A 713 -1.18 10.03 -13.48
CA SER A 713 -1.65 11.39 -13.19
C SER A 713 -0.50 12.37 -12.94
N SER A 714 -0.84 13.65 -12.98
CA SER A 714 -0.05 14.81 -12.56
C SER A 714 -0.95 15.74 -11.74
N GLN A 715 -0.43 16.86 -11.24
CA GLN A 715 -1.25 17.93 -10.68
C GLN A 715 -2.45 18.27 -11.60
N ASN A 716 -3.65 18.16 -11.05
CA ASN A 716 -4.91 18.41 -11.75
C ASN A 716 -5.67 19.66 -11.24
N LEU A 717 -5.15 20.32 -10.20
CA LEU A 717 -5.65 21.60 -9.70
C LEU A 717 -4.76 22.77 -10.15
N PRO A 718 -5.33 23.96 -10.42
CA PRO A 718 -4.54 25.12 -10.82
C PRO A 718 -3.69 25.64 -9.66
N ASP A 719 -2.56 26.29 -9.96
CA ASP A 719 -1.60 26.78 -8.96
C ASP A 719 -2.20 27.82 -7.99
N ASP A 720 -3.28 28.49 -8.37
CA ASP A 720 -4.00 29.47 -7.54
C ASP A 720 -5.11 28.86 -6.67
N TYR A 721 -5.29 27.53 -6.68
CA TYR A 721 -6.27 26.88 -5.81
C TYR A 721 -5.90 27.09 -4.32
N PRO A 722 -6.84 27.45 -3.44
CA PRO A 722 -6.54 27.94 -2.09
C PRO A 722 -5.70 27.01 -1.20
N ARG A 723 -5.71 25.69 -1.46
CA ARG A 723 -4.95 24.68 -0.71
C ARG A 723 -3.74 24.14 -1.48
N MET A 724 -3.31 24.80 -2.56
CA MET A 724 -2.16 24.31 -3.35
C MET A 724 -0.85 24.30 -2.60
N GLN A 725 -0.69 25.11 -1.55
CA GLN A 725 0.50 25.05 -0.71
C GLN A 725 0.65 23.66 -0.07
N GLU A 726 -0.44 23.12 0.50
CA GLU A 726 -0.49 21.78 1.09
C GLU A 726 -0.28 20.67 0.04
N LEU A 727 -0.73 20.92 -1.19
CA LEU A 727 -0.64 20.00 -2.32
C LEU A 727 0.58 20.24 -3.21
N SER A 728 1.52 21.10 -2.81
CA SER A 728 2.63 21.55 -3.66
C SER A 728 3.50 20.40 -4.17
N PHE A 729 3.60 19.30 -3.43
CA PHE A 729 4.32 18.10 -3.86
C PHE A 729 3.70 17.43 -5.10
N THR A 730 2.40 17.60 -5.34
CA THR A 730 1.70 17.05 -6.51
C THR A 730 2.13 17.73 -7.82
N LYS A 731 2.78 18.91 -7.74
CA LYS A 731 3.29 19.68 -8.88
C LYS A 731 4.36 18.93 -9.67
N TYR A 732 5.07 17.97 -9.07
CA TYR A 732 6.22 17.32 -9.68
C TYR A 732 6.12 15.81 -9.55
N HIS A 733 6.52 15.07 -10.58
CA HIS A 733 6.69 13.62 -10.46
C HIS A 733 8.00 13.26 -9.74
N CYS A 734 9.00 14.13 -9.84
CA CYS A 734 10.26 14.02 -9.11
C CYS A 734 10.79 15.43 -8.81
N ALA A 735 10.83 15.82 -7.54
CA ALA A 735 11.61 16.97 -7.09
C ALA A 735 12.96 16.51 -6.55
N ILE A 736 13.99 17.33 -6.69
CA ILE A 736 15.36 17.02 -6.31
C ILE A 736 15.86 18.14 -5.41
N THR A 737 16.21 17.80 -4.17
CA THR A 737 16.76 18.74 -3.18
C THR A 737 18.12 18.27 -2.71
N LYS A 738 18.90 19.18 -2.13
CA LYS A 738 20.07 18.82 -1.33
C LYS A 738 19.59 18.20 -0.01
N GLN A 739 20.28 17.16 0.46
CA GLN A 739 19.93 16.52 1.73
C GLN A 739 20.17 17.46 2.91
N LYS A 740 19.15 17.63 3.75
CA LYS A 740 19.23 18.30 5.06
C LYS A 740 18.52 17.46 6.12
N ASP A 741 19.06 17.43 7.34
CA ASP A 741 18.46 16.68 8.44
C ASP A 741 17.16 17.33 8.92
N GLU A 742 16.96 18.61 8.63
CA GLU A 742 15.77 19.36 9.00
C GLU A 742 14.62 19.23 7.98
N GLU A 743 14.90 18.78 6.74
CA GLU A 743 13.92 18.60 5.66
C GLU A 743 13.45 17.13 5.59
N GLN A 744 12.61 16.74 6.54
CA GLN A 744 12.16 15.35 6.68
C GLN A 744 10.82 15.03 6.00
N TYR A 745 9.98 16.03 5.77
CA TYR A 745 8.59 15.83 5.36
C TYR A 745 8.21 16.67 4.14
N LEU A 746 7.37 16.14 3.25
CA LEU A 746 6.83 16.89 2.10
C LEU A 746 6.03 18.14 2.49
N LYS A 747 5.52 18.14 3.72
CA LYS A 747 4.75 19.23 4.32
C LYS A 747 4.80 19.13 5.85
N PRO A 748 4.36 20.16 6.58
CA PRO A 748 4.18 20.08 8.02
C PRO A 748 3.19 18.99 8.46
N LEU A 749 3.34 18.49 9.69
CA LEU A 749 2.49 17.43 10.28
C LEU A 749 1.19 17.96 10.90
N TYR A 750 0.82 19.20 10.61
CA TYR A 750 -0.36 19.91 11.13
C TYR A 750 -1.06 20.67 9.97
N PHE A 751 -2.24 21.23 10.24
CA PHE A 751 -3.02 22.02 9.29
C PHE A 751 -2.66 23.51 9.34
N PRO A 752 -2.56 24.20 8.19
CA PRO A 752 -2.38 25.65 8.19
C PRO A 752 -3.65 26.36 8.68
N VAL A 753 -3.48 27.40 9.50
CA VAL A 753 -4.59 28.22 10.06
C VAL A 753 -4.78 29.51 9.25
N ASP A 754 -3.80 29.92 8.44
CA ASP A 754 -3.92 31.01 7.48
C ASP A 754 -2.91 30.77 6.35
N ASN A 755 -3.31 31.02 5.11
CA ASN A 755 -2.44 30.95 3.92
C ASN A 755 -1.27 31.96 3.98
N LYS A 756 -1.22 32.81 5.01
CA LYS A 756 -0.20 33.86 5.23
C LYS A 756 0.57 33.76 6.54
N LEU A 757 0.32 32.78 7.41
CA LEU A 757 0.84 32.83 8.79
C LEU A 757 2.32 32.45 8.95
N PHE A 758 3.01 31.99 7.91
CA PHE A 758 4.36 31.46 8.04
C PHE A 758 5.35 32.25 7.18
N ASN A 759 5.64 33.50 7.62
CA ASN A 759 6.82 34.26 7.15
C ASN A 759 8.11 33.83 7.88
N ASP A 760 8.04 32.86 8.80
CA ASP A 760 9.20 32.30 9.51
C ASP A 760 9.63 31.01 8.78
N THR A 761 10.85 30.98 8.24
CA THR A 761 11.44 29.87 7.47
C THR A 761 11.89 28.71 8.38
N SER A 762 11.14 28.43 9.45
CA SER A 762 11.45 27.34 10.37
C SER A 762 11.32 26.01 9.62
N PRO A 763 12.32 25.10 9.65
CA PRO A 763 12.29 23.86 8.88
C PRO A 763 11.06 22.97 9.13
N SER A 764 10.46 23.10 10.31
CA SER A 764 9.23 22.40 10.71
C SER A 764 7.95 22.89 9.99
N GLN A 765 8.07 23.96 9.20
CA GLN A 765 6.97 24.64 8.48
C GLN A 765 7.10 24.54 6.95
N LEU A 766 8.18 23.93 6.45
CA LEU A 766 8.46 23.85 5.02
C LEU A 766 7.51 22.89 4.30
N TYR A 767 7.02 23.34 3.15
CA TYR A 767 6.45 22.49 2.12
C TYR A 767 7.53 22.18 1.07
N LEU A 768 7.30 21.18 0.21
CA LEU A 768 8.28 20.79 -0.81
C LEU A 768 8.74 21.97 -1.69
N GLU A 769 7.85 22.91 -2.00
CA GLU A 769 8.19 24.08 -2.81
C GLU A 769 9.14 25.05 -2.10
N ASP A 770 9.09 25.12 -0.76
CA ASP A 770 10.01 25.93 0.04
C ASP A 770 11.41 25.30 0.12
N MET A 771 11.51 23.97 -0.05
CA MET A 771 12.77 23.23 -0.11
C MET A 771 13.47 23.36 -1.47
N LEU A 772 12.79 23.88 -2.49
CA LEU A 772 13.36 24.13 -3.82
C LEU A 772 13.92 25.56 -3.87
N ASP A 773 14.88 25.86 -2.99
CA ASP A 773 15.39 27.22 -2.76
C ASP A 773 16.58 27.59 -3.69
N GLY A 774 16.99 26.65 -4.54
CA GLY A 774 17.95 26.88 -5.63
C GLY A 774 19.40 26.62 -5.23
N GLU A 775 19.61 25.86 -4.16
CA GLU A 775 20.91 25.30 -3.80
C GLU A 775 21.51 24.46 -4.93
N SER A 776 22.83 24.33 -4.91
CA SER A 776 23.56 23.45 -5.82
C SER A 776 23.40 22.00 -5.39
N ILE A 777 23.10 21.12 -6.35
CA ILE A 777 22.98 19.67 -6.14
C ILE A 777 24.04 18.88 -6.92
N ALA A 778 24.98 19.57 -7.58
CA ALA A 778 26.05 18.94 -8.34
C ALA A 778 27.12 18.35 -7.42
N ASN A 779 27.29 17.02 -7.47
CA ASN A 779 28.23 16.27 -6.63
C ASN A 779 27.99 16.50 -5.12
N GLU A 780 26.72 16.44 -4.73
CA GLU A 780 26.25 16.65 -3.35
C GLU A 780 25.41 15.44 -2.89
N ASP A 781 25.07 15.40 -1.61
CA ASP A 781 24.07 14.47 -1.09
C ASP A 781 22.68 14.95 -1.53
N ILE A 782 21.97 14.14 -2.33
CA ILE A 782 20.71 14.54 -2.96
C ILE A 782 19.55 13.64 -2.53
N VAL A 783 18.40 14.25 -2.30
CA VAL A 783 17.14 13.57 -2.03
C VAL A 783 16.21 13.75 -3.22
N THR A 784 15.56 12.66 -3.63
CA THR A 784 14.48 12.73 -4.61
C THR A 784 13.14 12.54 -3.93
N TRP A 785 12.21 13.46 -4.20
CA TRP A 785 10.85 13.42 -3.72
C TRP A 785 9.96 12.97 -4.88
N LEU A 786 9.43 11.76 -4.80
CA LEU A 786 8.65 11.16 -5.89
C LEU A 786 7.16 11.26 -5.58
N SER A 787 6.41 11.92 -6.47
CA SER A 787 4.95 11.97 -6.41
C SER A 787 4.39 11.16 -7.56
N VAL A 788 3.76 10.04 -7.24
CA VAL A 788 3.22 9.09 -8.22
C VAL A 788 1.76 8.82 -7.92
N GLY A 789 0.94 8.65 -8.94
CA GLY A 789 -0.50 8.65 -8.76
C GLY A 789 -1.29 8.19 -9.97
N PHE A 790 -2.61 8.17 -9.79
CA PHE A 790 -3.57 7.91 -10.86
C PHE A 790 -4.85 8.73 -10.64
N LEU A 791 -5.52 9.03 -11.75
CA LEU A 791 -6.90 9.52 -11.74
C LEU A 791 -7.84 8.33 -11.62
N HIS A 792 -8.81 8.40 -10.70
CA HIS A 792 -9.85 7.40 -10.52
C HIS A 792 -11.21 7.99 -10.83
N ILE A 793 -11.85 7.47 -11.87
CA ILE A 793 -13.28 7.68 -12.13
C ILE A 793 -13.95 6.36 -11.78
N PRO A 794 -14.59 6.26 -10.60
CA PRO A 794 -15.17 4.99 -10.19
C PRO A 794 -16.26 4.50 -11.14
N THR A 795 -16.33 3.18 -11.25
CA THR A 795 -17.25 2.45 -12.12
C THR A 795 -18.09 1.47 -11.30
N SER A 796 -19.03 0.78 -11.93
CA SER A 796 -19.84 -0.25 -11.27
C SER A 796 -18.99 -1.35 -10.62
N GLU A 797 -17.82 -1.64 -11.20
CA GLU A 797 -16.87 -2.63 -10.74
C GLU A 797 -16.13 -2.22 -9.45
N ASP A 798 -16.24 -0.95 -9.05
CA ASP A 798 -15.70 -0.43 -7.79
C ASP A 798 -16.71 -0.52 -6.62
N VAL A 799 -17.88 -1.14 -6.85
CA VAL A 799 -18.90 -1.38 -5.82
C VAL A 799 -19.04 -2.88 -5.56
N PRO A 800 -18.97 -3.34 -4.30
CA PRO A 800 -18.80 -2.53 -3.09
C PRO A 800 -17.38 -2.02 -2.85
N MET A 801 -16.37 -2.63 -3.47
CA MET A 801 -14.97 -2.25 -3.24
C MET A 801 -14.23 -2.05 -4.57
N THR A 802 -13.35 -1.07 -4.58
CA THR A 802 -12.40 -0.79 -5.66
C THR A 802 -11.55 -2.03 -5.93
N ILE A 803 -11.45 -2.44 -7.18
CA ILE A 803 -10.47 -3.45 -7.59
C ILE A 803 -9.09 -2.80 -7.55
N LYS A 804 -8.14 -3.44 -6.84
CA LYS A 804 -6.79 -2.91 -6.60
C LYS A 804 -6.18 -2.16 -7.80
N VAL A 805 -5.94 -0.85 -7.63
CA VAL A 805 -5.24 0.01 -8.60
C VAL A 805 -3.82 0.28 -8.08
N GLU A 806 -2.80 0.13 -8.92
CA GLU A 806 -1.38 0.21 -8.54
C GLU A 806 -0.66 1.40 -9.21
N SER A 807 0.13 2.12 -8.41
CA SER A 807 1.12 3.13 -8.82
C SER A 807 2.47 2.85 -8.15
N GLY A 808 3.52 3.63 -8.44
CA GLY A 808 4.81 3.46 -7.77
C GLY A 808 6.01 3.91 -8.59
N PHE A 809 7.17 3.31 -8.34
CA PHE A 809 8.39 3.55 -9.10
C PHE A 809 9.37 2.37 -9.01
N THR A 810 10.29 2.31 -9.98
CA THR A 810 11.40 1.36 -9.97
C THR A 810 12.74 2.10 -9.93
N LEU A 811 13.61 1.70 -9.01
CA LEU A 811 15.01 2.09 -8.94
C LEU A 811 15.85 0.96 -9.53
N LYS A 812 16.47 1.22 -10.68
CA LYS A 812 17.19 0.20 -11.46
C LYS A 812 18.67 0.52 -11.58
N PRO A 813 19.59 -0.44 -11.35
CA PRO A 813 21.01 -0.24 -11.60
C PRO A 813 21.27 0.25 -13.03
N PHE A 814 22.06 1.30 -13.17
CA PHE A 814 22.43 1.91 -14.45
C PHE A 814 23.95 2.06 -14.50
N ASN A 815 24.63 1.14 -15.19
CA ASN A 815 26.10 1.03 -15.20
C ASN A 815 26.74 0.91 -13.80
N PHE A 816 25.96 0.62 -12.77
CA PHE A 816 26.44 0.48 -11.39
C PHE A 816 27.39 -0.71 -11.22
N PHE A 817 27.10 -1.83 -11.89
CA PHE A 817 27.93 -3.02 -11.90
C PHE A 817 28.69 -3.15 -13.22
N ASP A 818 29.74 -3.97 -13.22
CA ASP A 818 30.55 -4.28 -14.40
C ASP A 818 29.87 -5.19 -15.44
N ARG A 819 28.79 -5.84 -15.02
CA ARG A 819 27.92 -6.76 -15.76
C ARG A 819 26.67 -7.03 -14.93
N THR A 820 25.76 -7.87 -15.42
CA THR A 820 24.61 -8.32 -14.62
C THR A 820 25.03 -8.83 -13.25
N ALA A 821 24.28 -8.46 -12.21
CA ALA A 821 24.57 -8.82 -10.83
C ALA A 821 24.08 -10.22 -10.42
N THR A 822 23.68 -11.05 -11.39
CA THR A 822 23.02 -12.34 -11.17
C THR A 822 23.87 -13.56 -11.50
N PHE A 823 25.09 -13.37 -12.04
CA PHE A 823 25.97 -14.47 -12.46
C PHE A 823 26.72 -15.18 -11.32
N ASP A 824 26.46 -14.78 -10.08
CA ASP A 824 26.84 -15.47 -8.85
C ASP A 824 25.70 -16.35 -8.30
N ILE A 825 24.56 -16.41 -8.98
CA ILE A 825 23.42 -17.22 -8.60
C ILE A 825 23.35 -18.44 -9.54
N PRO A 826 23.21 -19.67 -8.99
CA PRO A 826 23.02 -20.85 -9.82
C PRO A 826 21.84 -20.69 -10.79
N ALA A 827 22.11 -20.90 -12.07
CA ALA A 827 21.17 -20.73 -13.17
C ALA A 827 21.21 -21.94 -14.10
N LEU A 828 20.21 -22.09 -14.97
CA LEU A 828 20.32 -23.04 -16.08
C LEU A 828 21.35 -22.50 -17.06
N ALA A 829 22.36 -23.30 -17.41
CA ALA A 829 23.33 -22.95 -18.44
C ALA A 829 23.84 -24.20 -19.18
N VAL A 830 23.42 -24.39 -20.43
CA VAL A 830 23.81 -25.48 -21.32
C VAL A 830 24.41 -24.90 -22.60
N PHE A 831 25.63 -25.28 -22.93
CA PHE A 831 26.31 -24.87 -24.17
C PHE A 831 26.84 -26.10 -24.91
N ASN A 832 26.56 -26.24 -26.21
CA ASN A 832 26.94 -27.42 -27.01
C ASN A 832 26.56 -28.75 -26.32
N ASN A 833 25.34 -28.84 -25.78
CA ASN A 833 24.86 -29.97 -24.98
C ASN A 833 25.67 -30.28 -23.70
N THR A 834 26.60 -29.42 -23.31
CA THR A 834 27.34 -29.52 -22.05
C THR A 834 26.67 -28.65 -21.00
N VAL A 835 26.35 -29.21 -19.84
CA VAL A 835 25.74 -28.48 -18.73
C VAL A 835 26.85 -27.83 -17.89
N TYR A 836 26.85 -26.51 -17.82
CA TYR A 836 27.82 -25.71 -17.06
C TYR A 836 27.29 -25.29 -15.69
N ASP A 837 25.97 -25.11 -15.57
CA ASP A 837 25.31 -24.75 -14.34
C ASP A 837 23.85 -25.25 -14.34
N ASN A 838 23.31 -25.48 -13.15
CA ASN A 838 21.91 -25.85 -12.96
C ASN A 838 21.31 -25.09 -11.78
N ALA A 839 20.10 -24.59 -11.98
CA ALA A 839 19.30 -24.12 -10.87
C ALA A 839 19.03 -25.27 -9.87
N PRO A 840 19.04 -25.01 -8.54
CA PRO A 840 18.72 -26.02 -7.54
C PRO A 840 17.32 -26.57 -7.78
N VAL A 841 17.21 -27.89 -7.86
CA VAL A 841 15.92 -28.58 -7.98
C VAL A 841 15.38 -28.80 -6.56
N PRO A 842 14.13 -28.39 -6.25
CA PRO A 842 13.55 -28.66 -4.94
C PRO A 842 13.48 -30.16 -4.66
N ASP A 843 13.87 -30.57 -3.46
CA ASP A 843 13.52 -31.91 -2.98
C ASP A 843 11.99 -31.98 -2.80
N MET A 844 11.36 -33.07 -3.26
CA MET A 844 9.92 -33.26 -3.03
C MET A 844 9.69 -33.47 -1.53
N CYS A 845 8.94 -32.57 -0.91
CA CYS A 845 8.64 -32.60 0.53
C CYS A 845 7.18 -32.19 0.80
N VAL A 846 6.65 -32.63 1.96
CA VAL A 846 5.28 -32.29 2.39
C VAL A 846 5.34 -31.15 3.41
N SER A 847 4.67 -30.04 3.11
CA SER A 847 4.48 -28.92 4.03
C SER A 847 3.29 -29.19 4.97
N GLU A 848 3.50 -29.18 6.28
CA GLU A 848 2.42 -29.08 7.27
C GLU A 848 2.10 -27.60 7.55
N PRO A 849 0.82 -27.22 7.70
CA PRO A 849 0.46 -25.87 8.15
C PRO A 849 0.89 -25.67 9.61
N TYR A 850 1.68 -24.64 9.89
CA TYR A 850 2.07 -24.29 11.26
C TYR A 850 1.05 -23.34 11.91
N PRO A 851 0.92 -23.34 13.26
CA PRO A 851 0.07 -22.42 14.00
C PRO A 851 0.59 -20.99 13.86
N ILE A 852 -0.34 -20.05 13.70
CA ILE A 852 -0.08 -18.61 13.79
C ILE A 852 0.55 -18.36 15.17
N GLN A 853 1.81 -17.93 15.23
CA GLN A 853 2.41 -17.47 16.48
C GLN A 853 1.87 -16.08 16.79
N HIS A 854 1.14 -15.98 17.90
CA HIS A 854 0.55 -14.74 18.43
C HIS A 854 1.57 -13.80 19.04
#